data_AF-A0A3L6S353-F1
#
_entry.id   AF-A0A3L6S353-F1
#
_cell.length_a   1.000
_cell.length_b   1.000
_cell.length_c   1.000
_cell.angle_alpha   90.00
_cell.angle_beta   90.00
_cell.angle_gamma   90.00
#
_symmetry.space_group_name_H-M   'P 1'
#
loop_
_entity.id
_entity.type
_entity.pdbx_description
1 polymer ?
#
loop_
_entity_poly.entity_id
_entity_poly.type
_entity_poly.pdbx_seq_one_letter_code
_entity_poly.pdbx_strand_id
1 'polypeptide(L)'
;MENILHLRPKYYDCRSTNTIFKEYDPWKDATENFFCQYDIFQKELDFAVLKYKNQKLSEQLEVRKFEFRALESRFNDLKEKQKTHNETLVLVKSCWERLVADLELVSVCKSESSHSSYGTGHNNVRKDGICMTLERGFLNRLLEASATESSGCSPSCHLGNDVPPEQSSTVNVLQKIFLSSSDLWHMNNEFVSAALTKLPENEHNKQLHSATSDVLSKLNKVIHAVDNLHLKHRQLAGDCQKQRDSNAWNKAEQKRLKEELTRAIAKLEETKHKLAALKVQGDNKQGTPILVPTLGNKNATAEKVRDKQRELQDLEATHKELMELSSKRLEEIRRLHKERIETLNKLATFQNILTDFKSIRSSKAFQLVNDQLQKSQAELDDHQTLLEKLQVDMDSFVWQERQFSQKVDLAEIPQKVSAYYVSRIADLEKDVQKLCNEKNMLVLKFEEASREPGRNQVISKFRALVSSLPTEMGAIQRELSKHKDASLQLHSLRAEVHSLSGILTRKEQEIEEISCRSAHAGSDISQLQYLVHDLMENTQELKLFMELYKHESTDSRQLMESRDKELYEWARVHVLKCSLNESKLEQRVIAANEAEAMSQQRLATTEAEITELRQKLETSRRDLVRLSDILKSKHEECEAYVVEIESIGHAYEDIMSQNQQLLQQIIERDDHNTKLFMEGVKAKQSHDALHTEVCSLLRNLQHANTLMDLYKQKIFRLEDQLRVWSERARRLSEDGMQQSISLANSQRKLAGMRGEAPKLRHSMDELQTKVGSNRLEVAELLIELEKERFSKKRIEDDLDLMSSKANSLREKTDNSAVLQKLHHEVKEYRGILKCGICHDRQKEVVIAKCYHLFCNQCIQKPLGSRQKRCPSCGLSFGVNDVKPIYI
;
A
#
# COMPACT_ATOMS: atom_id res chain seq x y z
N MET A 1 26.75 61.22 -0.11
CA MET A 1 25.97 60.67 -1.24
C MET A 1 25.00 59.67 -0.65
N GLU A 2 23.89 60.13 -0.06
CA GLU A 2 22.64 60.47 -0.77
C GLU A 2 22.02 59.27 -1.48
N ASN A 3 21.09 58.60 -0.80
CA ASN A 3 19.66 58.49 -1.17
C ASN A 3 19.07 57.23 -0.51
N ILE A 4 18.28 57.33 0.56
CA ILE A 4 16.90 57.82 0.66
C ILE A 4 15.87 56.71 0.33
N LEU A 5 15.23 56.23 1.41
CA LEU A 5 13.82 55.79 1.56
C LEU A 5 13.41 54.41 0.99
N HIS A 6 12.58 53.57 1.63
CA HIS A 6 11.70 53.79 2.80
C HIS A 6 11.34 52.45 3.51
N LEU A 7 11.60 52.45 4.82
CA LEU A 7 10.78 52.00 5.97
C LEU A 7 10.14 50.60 6.08
N ARG A 8 10.58 49.97 7.18
CA ARG A 8 10.00 48.93 8.04
C ARG A 8 8.61 49.27 8.65
N PRO A 9 7.95 48.28 9.28
CA PRO A 9 6.54 48.25 9.68
C PRO A 9 6.29 48.87 11.05
N LYS A 10 5.03 49.16 11.40
CA LYS A 10 4.58 49.28 12.80
C LYS A 10 3.07 49.08 12.96
N TYR A 11 2.76 48.20 13.91
CA TYR A 11 1.53 48.14 14.70
C TYR A 11 1.10 49.53 15.19
N TYR A 12 -0.20 49.81 15.20
CA TYR A 12 -0.85 50.56 16.28
C TYR A 12 -2.32 50.14 16.42
N ASP A 13 -2.64 49.77 17.65
CA ASP A 13 -3.97 49.69 18.26
C ASP A 13 -4.50 51.12 18.47
N CYS A 14 -5.78 51.38 18.17
CA CYS A 14 -6.49 52.50 18.77
C CYS A 14 -8.01 52.27 18.74
N ARG A 15 -8.57 52.29 19.95
CA ARG A 15 -10.00 52.29 20.28
C ARG A 15 -10.69 53.59 19.86
N SER A 16 -12.02 53.46 19.80
CA SER A 16 -13.08 54.46 19.94
C SER A 16 -13.37 55.38 18.75
N THR A 17 -14.39 55.00 17.98
CA THR A 17 -15.49 55.90 17.62
C THR A 17 -16.81 55.12 17.57
N ASN A 18 -17.71 55.49 18.47
CA ASN A 18 -19.12 55.09 18.52
C ASN A 18 -19.85 55.71 17.33
N THR A 19 -20.33 54.92 16.37
CA THR A 19 -21.47 55.33 15.52
C THR A 19 -22.14 54.12 14.86
N ILE A 20 -23.24 53.69 15.50
CA ILE A 20 -24.53 53.33 14.90
C ILE A 20 -24.49 52.93 13.42
N PHE A 21 -24.57 51.64 13.12
CA PHE A 21 -25.31 51.15 11.96
C PHE A 21 -26.14 49.93 12.37
N LYS A 22 -27.45 50.16 12.35
CA LYS A 22 -28.51 49.18 12.63
C LYS A 22 -28.47 48.07 11.58
N GLU A 23 -28.40 46.82 12.04
CA GLU A 23 -28.81 45.67 11.23
C GLU A 23 -30.31 45.78 10.95
N TYR A 24 -30.62 45.77 9.66
CA TYR A 24 -31.95 45.83 9.09
C TYR A 24 -32.51 44.40 9.11
N ASP A 25 -33.42 44.12 10.04
CA ASP A 25 -34.09 42.83 10.17
C ASP A 25 -35.51 42.94 9.56
N PRO A 26 -35.78 42.39 8.36
CA PRO A 26 -37.02 42.66 7.62
C PRO A 26 -38.29 42.01 8.20
N TRP A 27 -38.20 41.37 9.36
CA TRP A 27 -39.25 40.52 9.92
C TRP A 27 -40.02 41.14 11.09
N LYS A 28 -39.74 42.38 11.47
CA LYS A 28 -40.42 43.06 12.61
C LYS A 28 -41.57 43.99 12.26
N ASP A 29 -41.71 44.44 11.01
CA ASP A 29 -42.72 45.45 10.63
C ASP A 29 -44.00 44.90 9.97
N ALA A 30 -44.14 43.57 9.84
CA ALA A 30 -45.34 42.96 9.24
C ALA A 30 -46.41 42.50 10.25
N THR A 31 -46.15 42.60 11.55
CA THR A 31 -47.04 42.05 12.60
C THR A 31 -47.83 43.08 13.41
N GLU A 32 -47.61 44.38 13.25
CA GLU A 32 -48.32 45.42 14.04
C GLU A 32 -49.40 46.21 13.28
N ASN A 33 -49.69 45.89 12.01
CA ASN A 33 -50.65 46.65 11.20
C ASN A 33 -51.87 45.88 10.67
N PHE A 34 -52.21 44.74 11.27
CA PHE A 34 -53.45 44.00 10.93
C PHE A 34 -54.29 43.62 12.16
N PHE A 35 -54.26 44.43 13.21
CA PHE A 35 -55.27 44.43 14.27
C PHE A 35 -56.31 45.51 13.99
N CYS A 36 -57.15 45.32 12.96
CA CYS A 36 -58.46 45.97 12.83
C CYS A 36 -59.23 45.45 11.61
N GLN A 37 -59.76 44.23 11.69
CA GLN A 37 -61.09 43.82 11.19
C GLN A 37 -61.15 42.29 11.09
N TYR A 38 -62.31 41.75 11.48
CA TYR A 38 -62.70 40.34 11.46
C TYR A 38 -62.28 39.49 12.65
N ASP A 39 -62.92 39.76 13.79
CA ASP A 39 -63.59 38.68 14.51
C ASP A 39 -64.55 37.98 13.53
N ILE A 40 -64.30 36.70 13.21
CA ILE A 40 -65.29 35.64 12.97
C ILE A 40 -64.50 34.32 12.77
N PHE A 41 -64.78 33.36 13.66
CA PHE A 41 -64.23 31.99 13.78
C PHE A 41 -62.88 31.81 14.48
N GLN A 42 -62.96 31.73 15.81
CA GLN A 42 -62.14 30.84 16.65
C GLN A 42 -61.92 29.47 15.98
N LYS A 43 -60.67 29.21 15.60
CA LYS A 43 -60.04 27.90 15.80
C LYS A 43 -58.76 28.17 16.57
N GLU A 44 -58.74 27.76 17.83
CA GLU A 44 -57.53 27.66 18.63
C GLU A 44 -56.53 26.77 17.88
N LEU A 45 -55.65 27.37 17.09
CA LEU A 45 -54.43 26.71 16.66
C LEU A 45 -53.51 26.70 17.88
N ASP A 46 -53.55 25.56 18.57
CA ASP A 46 -52.81 25.24 19.77
C ASP A 46 -51.36 25.73 19.67
N PHE A 47 -51.04 26.82 20.37
CA PHE A 47 -49.75 27.51 20.33
C PHE A 47 -48.59 26.56 20.66
N ALA A 48 -48.85 25.54 21.48
CA ALA A 48 -47.92 24.47 21.79
C ALA A 48 -47.56 23.62 20.56
N VAL A 49 -48.53 23.33 19.69
CA VAL A 49 -48.33 22.57 18.45
C VAL A 49 -47.52 23.37 17.44
N LEU A 50 -47.78 24.68 17.33
CA LEU A 50 -47.00 25.59 16.48
C LEU A 50 -45.56 25.73 16.99
N LYS A 51 -45.36 25.88 18.31
CA LYS A 51 -44.03 25.93 18.93
C LYS A 51 -43.25 24.63 18.70
N TYR A 52 -43.89 23.48 18.88
CA TYR A 52 -43.29 22.17 18.63
C TYR A 52 -42.94 21.97 17.14
N LYS A 53 -43.82 22.38 16.22
CA LYS A 53 -43.54 22.33 14.77
C LYS A 53 -42.38 23.24 14.39
N ASN A 54 -42.30 24.46 14.92
CA ASN A 54 -41.17 25.36 14.67
C ASN A 54 -39.86 24.83 15.25
N GLN A 55 -39.89 24.23 16.44
CA GLN A 55 -38.71 23.59 17.02
C GLN A 55 -38.22 22.42 16.16
N LYS A 56 -39.14 21.57 15.68
CA LYS A 56 -38.80 20.44 14.81
C LYS A 56 -38.29 20.88 13.43
N LEU A 57 -38.82 21.97 12.89
CA LEU A 57 -38.31 22.59 11.66
C LEU A 57 -36.92 23.21 11.87
N SER A 58 -36.67 23.82 13.03
CA SER A 58 -35.34 24.37 13.37
C SER A 58 -34.31 23.25 13.51
N GLU A 59 -34.66 22.13 14.15
CA GLU A 59 -33.81 20.93 14.23
C GLU A 59 -33.51 20.35 12.85
N GLN A 60 -34.51 20.25 11.97
CA GLN A 60 -34.32 19.80 10.58
C GLN A 60 -33.44 20.77 9.76
N LEU A 61 -33.56 22.08 10.00
CA LEU A 61 -32.71 23.09 9.39
C LEU A 61 -31.26 22.96 9.82
N GLU A 62 -31.00 22.69 11.11
CA GLU A 62 -29.63 22.48 11.59
C GLU A 62 -29.00 21.19 11.04
N VAL A 63 -29.80 20.10 10.91
CA VAL A 63 -29.34 18.87 10.23
C VAL A 63 -28.98 19.16 8.77
N ARG A 64 -29.84 19.87 8.03
CA ARG A 64 -29.58 20.27 6.63
C ARG A 64 -28.35 21.17 6.49
N LYS A 65 -28.12 22.09 7.42
CA LYS A 65 -26.91 22.94 7.45
C LYS A 65 -25.65 22.13 7.72
N PHE A 66 -25.73 21.11 8.57
CA PHE A 66 -24.61 20.20 8.81
C PHE A 66 -24.29 19.36 7.57
N GLU A 67 -25.32 18.79 6.92
CA GLU A 67 -25.17 18.07 5.65
C GLU A 67 -24.56 18.94 4.55
N PHE A 68 -25.01 20.21 4.43
CA PHE A 68 -24.46 21.16 3.47
C PHE A 68 -22.97 21.43 3.72
N ARG A 69 -22.58 21.70 4.97
CA ARG A 69 -21.16 21.90 5.34
C ARG A 69 -20.31 20.67 5.08
N ALA A 70 -20.84 19.46 5.30
CA ALA A 70 -20.15 18.22 5.00
C ALA A 70 -19.96 18.01 3.48
N LEU A 71 -20.95 18.36 2.67
CA LEU A 71 -20.86 18.32 1.20
C LEU A 71 -19.89 19.37 0.66
N GLU A 72 -19.88 20.58 1.21
CA GLU A 72 -18.96 21.65 0.85
C GLU A 72 -17.51 21.29 1.17
N SER A 73 -17.26 20.69 2.33
CA SER A 73 -15.94 20.13 2.67
C SER A 73 -15.50 19.07 1.65
N ARG A 74 -16.37 18.11 1.32
CA ARG A 74 -16.06 17.07 0.32
C ARG A 74 -15.79 17.64 -1.07
N PHE A 75 -16.51 18.68 -1.46
CA PHE A 75 -16.30 19.37 -2.73
C PHE A 75 -14.92 20.02 -2.78
N ASN A 76 -14.51 20.69 -1.71
CA ASN A 76 -13.18 21.28 -1.60
C ASN A 76 -12.08 20.22 -1.63
N ASP A 77 -12.25 19.11 -0.92
CA ASP A 77 -11.31 17.97 -0.96
C ASP A 77 -11.15 17.41 -2.38
N LEU A 78 -12.25 17.29 -3.14
CA LEU A 78 -12.22 16.83 -4.53
C LEU A 78 -11.53 17.83 -5.45
N LYS A 79 -11.73 19.13 -5.23
CA LYS A 79 -11.07 20.20 -6.00
C LYS A 79 -9.56 20.21 -5.76
N GLU A 80 -9.11 19.96 -4.54
CA GLU A 80 -7.69 19.84 -4.20
C GLU A 80 -7.06 18.57 -4.82
N LYS A 81 -7.79 17.44 -4.78
CA LYS A 81 -7.39 16.20 -5.49
C LYS A 81 -7.29 16.41 -7.00
N GLN A 82 -8.20 17.19 -7.60
CA GLN A 82 -8.14 17.52 -9.02
C GLN A 82 -6.91 18.38 -9.35
N LYS A 83 -6.59 19.36 -8.49
CA LYS A 83 -5.39 20.21 -8.66
C LYS A 83 -4.10 19.38 -8.62
N THR A 84 -3.95 18.52 -7.61
CA THR A 84 -2.79 17.63 -7.48
C THR A 84 -2.69 16.63 -8.63
N HIS A 85 -3.81 16.14 -9.15
CA HIS A 85 -3.85 15.30 -10.34
C HIS A 85 -3.37 16.06 -11.59
N ASN A 86 -3.82 17.30 -11.78
CA ASN A 86 -3.37 18.14 -12.90
C ASN A 86 -1.87 18.45 -12.82
N GLU A 87 -1.34 18.74 -11.64
CA GLU A 87 0.10 18.94 -11.41
C GLU A 87 0.89 17.67 -11.77
N THR A 88 0.37 16.50 -11.39
CA THR A 88 0.97 15.20 -11.75
C THR A 88 0.95 14.98 -13.27
N LEU A 89 -0.15 15.31 -13.96
CA LEU A 89 -0.24 15.19 -15.42
C LEU A 89 0.77 16.08 -16.15
N VAL A 90 1.01 17.29 -15.65
CA VAL A 90 2.03 18.20 -16.22
C VAL A 90 3.42 17.61 -16.06
N LEU A 91 3.74 17.04 -14.89
CA LEU A 91 5.03 16.36 -14.66
C LEU A 91 5.20 15.14 -15.57
N VAL A 92 4.16 14.31 -15.70
CA VAL A 92 4.17 13.15 -16.61
C VAL A 92 4.39 13.60 -18.06
N LYS A 93 3.71 14.66 -18.51
CA LYS A 93 3.90 15.24 -19.85
C LYS A 93 5.35 15.68 -20.07
N SER A 94 5.94 16.40 -19.13
CA SER A 94 7.35 16.84 -19.24
C SER A 94 8.34 15.67 -19.27
N CYS A 95 8.10 14.64 -18.46
CA CYS A 95 8.92 13.42 -18.49
C CYS A 95 8.77 12.66 -19.81
N TRP A 96 7.57 12.62 -20.37
CA TRP A 96 7.30 11.97 -21.65
C TRP A 96 7.99 12.70 -22.81
N GLU A 97 7.89 14.03 -22.85
CA GLU A 97 8.59 14.86 -23.86
C GLU A 97 10.11 14.68 -23.81
N ARG A 98 10.68 14.59 -22.59
CA ARG A 98 12.12 14.32 -22.41
C ARG A 98 12.50 12.93 -22.92
N LEU A 99 11.70 11.91 -22.62
CA LEU A 99 11.92 10.55 -23.11
C LEU A 99 11.88 10.49 -24.65
N VAL A 100 10.94 11.19 -25.28
CA VAL A 100 10.86 11.25 -26.75
C VAL A 100 12.12 11.92 -27.33
N ALA A 101 12.58 13.03 -26.75
CA ALA A 101 13.80 13.71 -27.19
C ALA A 101 15.06 12.83 -27.03
N ASP A 102 15.18 12.10 -25.91
CA ASP A 102 16.30 11.19 -25.67
C ASP A 102 16.30 10.01 -26.67
N LEU A 103 15.12 9.49 -27.01
CA LEU A 103 14.97 8.42 -27.99
C LEU A 103 15.27 8.88 -29.43
N GLU A 104 14.94 10.13 -29.77
CA GLU A 104 15.32 10.74 -31.05
C GLU A 104 16.84 10.80 -31.21
N LEU A 105 17.58 11.22 -30.18
CA LEU A 105 19.05 11.30 -30.18
C LEU A 105 19.72 9.94 -30.41
N VAL A 106 19.19 8.87 -29.80
CA VAL A 106 19.71 7.51 -29.95
C VAL A 106 19.48 6.96 -31.36
N SER A 107 18.41 7.39 -32.04
CA SER A 107 18.09 6.94 -33.41
C SER A 107 19.03 7.53 -34.47
N VAL A 108 19.50 8.77 -34.29
CA VAL A 108 20.38 9.49 -35.24
C VAL A 108 21.82 8.97 -35.18
N CYS A 109 22.32 8.60 -33.99
CA CYS A 109 23.70 8.14 -33.81
C CYS A 109 24.03 6.81 -34.50
N LYS A 110 23.03 6.02 -34.93
CA LYS A 110 23.27 4.70 -35.54
C LYS A 110 23.19 4.69 -37.06
N SER A 111 22.50 5.65 -37.68
CA SER A 111 22.42 5.78 -39.14
C SER A 111 23.74 6.19 -39.80
N GLU A 112 24.67 6.83 -39.09
CA GLU A 112 25.95 7.30 -39.66
C GLU A 112 27.05 6.22 -39.71
N SER A 113 26.88 5.08 -39.03
CA SER A 113 27.92 4.03 -38.95
C SER A 113 27.90 3.00 -40.10
N SER A 114 26.95 3.10 -41.03
CA SER A 114 26.68 2.06 -42.05
C SER A 114 27.13 2.42 -43.47
N HIS A 115 28.20 3.18 -43.64
CA HIS A 115 28.85 3.37 -44.95
C HIS A 115 30.30 2.89 -44.95
N SER A 116 30.52 1.57 -45.06
CA SER A 116 31.73 1.05 -45.73
C SER A 116 31.57 -0.40 -46.25
N SER A 117 31.37 -0.46 -47.57
CA SER A 117 32.01 -1.38 -48.53
C SER A 117 31.56 -2.85 -48.71
N TYR A 118 31.38 -3.16 -50.01
CA TYR A 118 31.43 -4.44 -50.75
C TYR A 118 30.27 -5.44 -50.69
N GLY A 119 29.31 -5.26 -51.60
CA GLY A 119 29.26 -5.97 -52.90
C GLY A 119 29.24 -7.51 -52.94
N THR A 120 28.14 -8.02 -53.52
CA THR A 120 28.00 -9.18 -54.44
C THR A 120 27.10 -10.32 -53.93
N GLY A 121 26.05 -10.64 -54.71
CA GLY A 121 25.54 -12.02 -54.84
C GLY A 121 24.12 -12.28 -54.35
N HIS A 122 23.17 -12.29 -55.30
CA HIS A 122 21.81 -12.82 -55.22
C HIS A 122 21.60 -14.06 -54.33
N ASN A 123 20.47 -14.13 -53.61
CA ASN A 123 19.39 -15.06 -53.95
C ASN A 123 18.08 -14.76 -53.19
N ASN A 124 17.01 -14.59 -53.97
CA ASN A 124 15.63 -14.53 -53.51
C ASN A 124 15.21 -15.89 -52.91
N VAL A 125 14.91 -15.91 -51.60
CA VAL A 125 13.97 -16.90 -51.05
C VAL A 125 12.87 -16.15 -50.31
N ARG A 126 11.77 -15.98 -51.04
CA ARG A 126 10.46 -15.62 -50.51
C ARG A 126 10.00 -16.72 -49.55
N LYS A 127 9.96 -16.44 -48.25
CA LYS A 127 9.17 -17.22 -47.28
C LYS A 127 8.55 -16.31 -46.20
N ASP A 128 7.23 -16.26 -46.26
CA ASP A 128 6.25 -15.86 -45.24
C ASP A 128 6.34 -14.44 -44.64
N GLY A 129 5.78 -13.50 -45.40
CA GLY A 129 5.43 -12.14 -44.99
C GLY A 129 4.26 -12.08 -44.00
N ILE A 130 4.44 -12.64 -42.80
CA ILE A 130 3.48 -12.54 -41.69
C ILE A 130 4.04 -11.65 -40.55
N CYS A 131 5.36 -11.53 -40.42
CA CYS A 131 5.97 -10.75 -39.34
C CYS A 131 5.84 -9.22 -39.54
N MET A 132 6.16 -8.72 -40.74
CA MET A 132 6.17 -7.28 -41.06
C MET A 132 4.79 -6.61 -41.01
N THR A 133 3.71 -7.35 -41.27
CA THR A 133 2.33 -6.84 -41.24
C THR A 133 1.76 -6.79 -39.82
N LEU A 134 2.27 -7.60 -38.89
CA LEU A 134 1.78 -7.68 -37.52
C LEU A 134 2.24 -6.50 -36.65
N GLU A 135 3.46 -6.03 -36.84
CA GLU A 135 4.06 -4.92 -36.08
C GLU A 135 3.46 -3.57 -36.50
N ARG A 136 3.22 -3.37 -37.81
CA ARG A 136 2.55 -2.16 -38.32
C ARG A 136 1.10 -2.05 -37.83
N GLY A 137 0.40 -3.18 -37.69
CA GLY A 137 -0.96 -3.22 -37.13
C GLY A 137 -1.02 -3.02 -35.61
N PHE A 138 0.07 -3.27 -34.87
CA PHE A 138 0.16 -2.98 -33.44
C PHE A 138 0.39 -1.49 -33.19
N LEU A 139 1.31 -0.87 -33.94
CA LEU A 139 1.60 0.56 -33.86
C LEU A 139 0.41 1.44 -34.26
N ASN A 140 -0.32 1.07 -35.31
CA ASN A 140 -1.52 1.81 -35.73
C ASN A 140 -2.66 1.76 -34.68
N ARG A 141 -2.82 0.64 -33.97
CA ARG A 141 -3.81 0.52 -32.89
C ARG A 141 -3.41 1.24 -31.60
N LEU A 142 -2.11 1.34 -31.32
CA LEU A 142 -1.62 2.10 -30.17
C LEU A 142 -1.95 3.60 -30.32
N LEU A 143 -1.96 4.10 -31.56
CA LEU A 143 -2.37 5.47 -31.89
C LEU A 143 -3.90 5.65 -31.80
N GLU A 144 -4.69 4.69 -32.31
CA GLU A 144 -6.16 4.73 -32.23
C GLU A 144 -6.67 4.65 -30.77
N ALA A 145 -5.98 3.92 -29.88
CA ALA A 145 -6.37 3.79 -28.48
C ALA A 145 -6.19 5.09 -27.66
N SER A 146 -5.53 6.13 -28.20
CA SER A 146 -5.42 7.44 -27.56
C SER A 146 -6.59 8.38 -27.87
N ALA A 147 -7.46 8.01 -28.83
CA ALA A 147 -8.66 8.76 -29.19
C ALA A 147 -9.92 8.00 -28.74
N THR A 148 -10.22 8.02 -27.44
CA THR A 148 -11.55 7.65 -26.94
C THR A 148 -12.42 8.88 -26.70
N GLU A 149 -13.68 8.74 -27.15
CA GLU A 149 -14.87 9.54 -26.85
C GLU A 149 -15.23 10.69 -27.80
N SER A 150 -15.71 10.36 -29.01
CA SER A 150 -16.88 11.00 -29.64
C SER A 150 -17.10 10.43 -31.05
N SER A 151 -18.35 10.16 -31.40
CA SER A 151 -18.86 9.91 -32.76
C SER A 151 -18.53 8.53 -33.37
N GLY A 152 -19.54 7.66 -33.41
CA GLY A 152 -19.50 6.42 -34.17
C GLY A 152 -19.56 6.64 -35.68
N CYS A 153 -18.75 5.91 -36.43
CA CYS A 153 -19.10 5.39 -37.75
C CYS A 153 -18.14 4.26 -38.14
N SER A 154 -18.68 3.24 -38.81
CA SER A 154 -17.91 2.16 -39.43
C SER A 154 -17.08 2.65 -40.65
N PRO A 155 -16.08 1.86 -41.09
CA PRO A 155 -14.96 2.37 -41.88
C PRO A 155 -15.26 2.40 -43.38
N SER A 156 -15.36 3.60 -43.94
CA SER A 156 -15.14 3.86 -45.37
C SER A 156 -15.18 5.37 -45.59
N CYS A 157 -14.02 6.03 -45.68
CA CYS A 157 -13.81 7.28 -46.44
C CYS A 157 -12.30 7.59 -46.45
N HIS A 158 -11.69 7.52 -47.63
CA HIS A 158 -10.45 8.24 -47.93
C HIS A 158 -10.77 9.74 -47.99
N LEU A 159 -10.18 10.57 -47.13
CA LEU A 159 -9.59 11.89 -47.45
C LEU A 159 -9.04 12.57 -46.19
N GLY A 160 -7.89 13.23 -46.34
CA GLY A 160 -7.49 14.36 -45.49
C GLY A 160 -6.37 14.08 -44.50
N ASN A 161 -5.14 14.40 -44.92
CA ASN A 161 -4.02 14.64 -44.01
C ASN A 161 -4.41 15.75 -43.04
N ASP A 162 -4.59 15.43 -41.76
CA ASP A 162 -4.47 16.36 -40.63
C ASP A 162 -4.32 15.55 -39.33
N VAL A 163 -3.12 14.97 -39.14
CA VAL A 163 -2.67 14.47 -37.83
C VAL A 163 -1.77 15.55 -37.22
N PRO A 164 -1.95 15.94 -35.94
CA PRO A 164 -1.13 16.96 -35.29
C PRO A 164 0.37 16.64 -35.38
N PRO A 165 1.25 17.63 -35.65
CA PRO A 165 2.68 17.40 -35.93
C PRO A 165 3.43 16.61 -34.84
N GLU A 166 3.02 16.74 -33.58
CA GLU A 166 3.66 16.11 -32.42
C GLU A 166 3.43 14.58 -32.34
N GLN A 167 2.33 14.07 -32.90
CA GLN A 167 2.10 12.62 -32.96
C GLN A 167 2.88 11.95 -34.10
N SER A 168 3.19 12.69 -35.17
CA SER A 168 3.93 12.18 -36.33
C SER A 168 5.41 11.90 -36.03
N SER A 169 6.06 12.72 -35.18
CA SER A 169 7.47 12.50 -34.79
C SER A 169 7.62 11.22 -33.97
N THR A 170 6.77 11.04 -32.95
CA THR A 170 6.77 9.88 -32.06
C THR A 170 6.56 8.56 -32.84
N VAL A 171 5.67 8.58 -33.84
CA VAL A 171 5.40 7.43 -34.71
C VAL A 171 6.56 7.09 -35.63
N ASN A 172 7.23 8.11 -36.19
CA ASN A 172 8.41 7.91 -37.03
C ASN A 172 9.60 7.37 -36.24
N VAL A 173 9.79 7.82 -34.99
CA VAL A 173 10.85 7.35 -34.10
C VAL A 173 10.61 5.89 -33.69
N LEU A 174 9.38 5.55 -33.29
CA LEU A 174 9.02 4.18 -32.93
C LEU A 174 9.08 3.24 -34.14
N GLN A 175 8.65 3.66 -35.34
CA GLN A 175 8.83 2.85 -36.55
C GLN A 175 10.29 2.63 -36.90
N LYS A 176 11.16 3.65 -36.78
CA LYS A 176 12.59 3.50 -37.05
C LYS A 176 13.26 2.55 -36.06
N ILE A 177 12.93 2.62 -34.77
CA ILE A 177 13.54 1.76 -33.74
C ILE A 177 13.10 0.31 -33.89
N PHE A 178 11.81 0.05 -34.18
CA PHE A 178 11.29 -1.31 -34.34
C PHE A 178 11.78 -1.98 -35.63
N LEU A 179 11.78 -1.28 -36.76
CA LEU A 179 12.33 -1.83 -38.01
C LEU A 179 13.83 -2.12 -37.87
N SER A 180 14.59 -1.22 -37.24
CA SER A 180 16.03 -1.42 -37.02
C SER A 180 16.36 -2.62 -36.11
N SER A 181 15.52 -2.90 -35.11
CA SER A 181 15.75 -4.00 -34.16
C SER A 181 15.38 -5.37 -34.73
N SER A 182 14.34 -5.44 -35.57
CA SER A 182 13.97 -6.65 -36.31
C SER A 182 15.02 -7.01 -37.36
N ASP A 183 15.49 -6.03 -38.14
CA ASP A 183 16.53 -6.22 -39.15
C ASP A 183 17.88 -6.65 -38.51
N LEU A 184 18.24 -6.07 -37.36
CA LEU A 184 19.41 -6.46 -36.56
C LEU A 184 19.36 -7.93 -36.12
N TRP A 185 18.19 -8.44 -35.76
CA TRP A 185 18.04 -9.82 -35.27
C TRP A 185 18.23 -10.84 -36.39
N HIS A 186 17.67 -10.56 -37.57
CA HIS A 186 17.85 -11.39 -38.76
C HIS A 186 19.30 -11.36 -39.26
N MET A 187 19.93 -10.18 -39.29
CA MET A 187 21.33 -10.04 -39.66
C MET A 187 22.27 -10.78 -38.70
N ASN A 188 22.01 -10.74 -37.39
CA ASN A 188 22.85 -11.45 -36.42
C ASN A 188 22.75 -12.97 -36.57
N ASN A 189 21.56 -13.50 -36.88
CA ASN A 189 21.38 -14.94 -37.10
C ASN A 189 22.00 -15.43 -38.42
N GLU A 190 21.92 -14.63 -39.49
CA GLU A 190 22.64 -14.94 -40.73
C GLU A 190 24.16 -14.88 -40.53
N PHE A 191 24.65 -13.90 -39.77
CA PHE A 191 26.07 -13.77 -39.45
C PHE A 191 26.58 -14.94 -38.60
N VAL A 192 25.83 -15.35 -37.58
CA VAL A 192 26.16 -16.52 -36.75
C VAL A 192 26.15 -17.80 -37.59
N SER A 193 25.17 -17.96 -38.50
CA SER A 193 25.11 -19.13 -39.40
C SER A 193 26.26 -19.15 -40.42
N ALA A 194 26.64 -17.98 -40.95
CA ALA A 194 27.74 -17.83 -41.90
C ALA A 194 29.14 -17.94 -41.26
N ALA A 195 29.28 -17.52 -40.00
CA ALA A 195 30.51 -17.68 -39.23
C ALA A 195 30.74 -19.15 -38.85
N LEU A 196 29.65 -19.86 -38.52
CA LEU A 196 29.66 -21.29 -38.23
C LEU A 196 30.09 -22.12 -39.46
N THR A 197 29.58 -21.84 -40.67
CA THR A 197 29.94 -22.62 -41.89
C THR A 197 31.37 -22.42 -42.38
N LYS A 198 32.11 -21.43 -41.87
CA LYS A 198 33.51 -21.14 -42.25
C LYS A 198 34.57 -21.78 -41.34
N LEU A 199 34.16 -22.45 -40.25
CA LEU A 199 35.09 -23.10 -39.31
C LEU A 199 35.51 -24.50 -39.83
N PRO A 200 36.79 -24.89 -39.69
CA PRO A 200 37.27 -26.21 -40.14
C PRO A 200 36.65 -27.37 -39.33
N GLU A 201 36.37 -28.50 -39.96
CA GLU A 201 35.71 -29.68 -39.34
C GLU A 201 36.61 -30.41 -38.33
N ASN A 202 36.79 -29.82 -37.14
CA ASN A 202 37.40 -30.48 -35.99
C ASN A 202 36.32 -30.95 -35.00
N GLU A 203 36.60 -31.96 -34.18
CA GLU A 203 35.62 -32.55 -33.26
C GLU A 203 35.08 -31.55 -32.23
N HIS A 204 35.91 -30.61 -31.76
CA HIS A 204 35.47 -29.48 -30.94
C HIS A 204 34.56 -28.50 -31.69
N ASN A 205 34.79 -28.27 -32.98
CA ASN A 205 33.91 -27.41 -33.78
C ASN A 205 32.56 -28.11 -34.03
N LYS A 206 32.53 -29.43 -34.26
CA LYS A 206 31.27 -30.18 -34.35
C LYS A 206 30.46 -30.13 -33.05
N GLN A 207 31.11 -30.23 -31.89
CA GLN A 207 30.46 -30.03 -30.60
C GLN A 207 29.91 -28.61 -30.44
N LEU A 208 30.69 -27.58 -30.80
CA LEU A 208 30.24 -26.19 -30.78
C LEU A 208 29.03 -25.96 -31.70
N HIS A 209 29.06 -26.48 -32.93
CA HIS A 209 27.93 -26.46 -33.86
C HIS A 209 26.67 -27.11 -33.27
N SER A 210 26.82 -28.28 -32.63
CA SER A 210 25.70 -28.98 -32.02
C SER A 210 25.09 -28.19 -30.86
N ALA A 211 25.93 -27.59 -30.01
CA ALA A 211 25.49 -26.78 -28.88
C ALA A 211 24.82 -25.48 -29.34
N THR A 212 25.40 -24.79 -30.33
CA THR A 212 24.81 -23.56 -30.89
C THR A 212 23.50 -23.83 -31.62
N SER A 213 23.40 -24.93 -32.38
CA SER A 213 22.15 -25.35 -33.02
C SER A 213 21.08 -25.72 -31.99
N ASP A 214 21.45 -26.36 -30.88
CA ASP A 214 20.51 -26.71 -29.82
C ASP A 214 19.98 -25.45 -29.12
N VAL A 215 20.85 -24.47 -28.84
CA VAL A 215 20.47 -23.16 -28.27
C VAL A 215 19.56 -22.38 -29.22
N LEU A 216 19.89 -22.31 -30.52
CA LEU A 216 19.03 -21.66 -31.53
C LEU A 216 17.67 -22.35 -31.64
N SER A 217 17.63 -23.69 -31.57
CA SER A 217 16.36 -24.43 -31.59
C SER A 217 15.49 -24.13 -30.37
N LYS A 218 16.11 -24.00 -29.19
CA LYS A 218 15.43 -23.64 -27.93
C LYS A 218 14.93 -22.19 -27.99
N LEU A 219 15.74 -21.28 -28.51
CA LEU A 219 15.36 -19.87 -28.69
C LEU A 219 14.17 -19.73 -29.65
N ASN A 220 14.19 -20.42 -30.79
CA ASN A 220 13.07 -20.42 -31.74
C ASN A 220 11.78 -21.01 -31.13
N LYS A 221 11.88 -22.05 -30.29
CA LYS A 221 10.72 -22.58 -29.55
C LYS A 221 10.15 -21.54 -28.57
N VAL A 222 11.01 -20.78 -27.89
CA VAL A 222 10.58 -19.71 -26.97
C VAL A 222 9.91 -18.57 -27.75
N ILE A 223 10.49 -18.14 -28.88
CA ILE A 223 9.90 -17.11 -29.73
C ILE A 223 8.52 -17.53 -30.23
N HIS A 224 8.39 -18.76 -30.76
CA HIS A 224 7.08 -19.29 -31.16
C HIS A 224 6.09 -19.41 -29.99
N ALA A 225 6.55 -19.71 -28.78
CA ALA A 225 5.68 -19.73 -27.61
C ALA A 225 5.20 -18.32 -27.24
N VAL A 226 6.07 -17.32 -27.34
CA VAL A 226 5.74 -15.90 -27.11
C VAL A 226 4.76 -15.39 -28.17
N ASP A 227 4.97 -15.70 -29.45
CA ASP A 227 4.04 -15.33 -30.53
C ASP A 227 2.66 -15.94 -30.34
N ASN A 228 2.60 -17.22 -29.96
CA ASN A 228 1.35 -17.89 -29.64
C ASN A 228 0.65 -17.28 -28.42
N LEU A 229 1.41 -16.89 -27.40
CA LEU A 229 0.86 -16.20 -26.23
C LEU A 229 0.31 -14.82 -26.61
N HIS A 230 1.02 -14.08 -27.47
CA HIS A 230 0.57 -12.80 -28.01
C HIS A 230 -0.71 -12.94 -28.85
N LEU A 231 -0.81 -13.99 -29.67
CA LEU A 231 -2.01 -14.27 -30.46
C LEU A 231 -3.22 -14.53 -29.55
N LYS A 232 -3.03 -15.35 -28.51
CA LYS A 232 -4.07 -15.63 -27.49
C LYS A 232 -4.47 -14.38 -26.73
N HIS A 233 -3.49 -13.56 -26.33
CA HIS A 233 -3.74 -12.30 -25.66
C HIS A 233 -4.56 -11.35 -26.54
N ARG A 234 -4.23 -11.25 -27.85
CA ARG A 234 -4.99 -10.46 -28.82
C ARG A 234 -6.42 -10.96 -28.97
N GLN A 235 -6.63 -12.28 -29.01
CA GLN A 235 -7.96 -12.86 -29.11
C GLN A 235 -8.80 -12.55 -27.86
N LEU A 236 -8.23 -12.78 -26.67
CA LEU A 236 -8.88 -12.47 -25.39
C LEU A 236 -9.20 -10.98 -25.25
N ALA A 237 -8.27 -10.09 -25.65
CA ALA A 237 -8.50 -8.66 -25.64
C ALA A 237 -9.65 -8.26 -26.58
N GLY A 238 -9.72 -8.88 -27.78
CA GLY A 238 -10.83 -8.69 -28.71
C GLY A 238 -12.17 -9.15 -28.15
N ASP A 239 -12.20 -10.28 -27.46
CA ASP A 239 -13.43 -10.81 -26.85
C ASP A 239 -13.88 -9.99 -25.64
N CYS A 240 -12.94 -9.52 -24.81
CA CYS A 240 -13.23 -8.54 -23.76
C CYS A 240 -13.81 -7.23 -24.32
N GLN A 241 -13.30 -6.76 -25.47
CA GLN A 241 -13.82 -5.55 -26.11
C GLN A 241 -15.24 -5.77 -26.63
N LYS A 242 -15.52 -6.87 -27.33
CA LYS A 242 -16.88 -7.23 -27.78
C LYS A 242 -17.87 -7.28 -26.60
N GLN A 243 -17.45 -7.84 -25.47
CA GLN A 243 -18.29 -7.92 -24.28
C GLN A 243 -18.58 -6.53 -23.69
N ARG A 244 -17.59 -5.63 -23.69
CA ARG A 244 -17.79 -4.23 -23.27
C ARG A 244 -18.76 -3.49 -24.20
N ASP A 245 -18.59 -3.67 -25.51
CA ASP A 245 -19.46 -3.03 -26.51
C ASP A 245 -20.90 -3.56 -26.40
N SER A 246 -21.09 -4.87 -26.22
CA SER A 246 -22.40 -5.47 -25.98
C SER A 246 -23.04 -4.97 -24.69
N ASN A 247 -22.26 -4.81 -23.61
CA ASN A 247 -22.76 -4.24 -22.35
C ASN A 247 -23.14 -2.76 -22.49
N ALA A 248 -22.36 -1.98 -23.25
CA ALA A 248 -22.68 -0.59 -23.54
C ALA A 248 -23.97 -0.47 -24.36
N TRP A 249 -24.13 -1.33 -25.37
CA TRP A 249 -25.35 -1.42 -26.17
C TRP A 249 -26.57 -1.80 -25.32
N ASN A 250 -26.45 -2.84 -24.47
CA ASN A 250 -27.52 -3.27 -23.57
C ASN A 250 -27.93 -2.16 -22.59
N LYS A 251 -26.96 -1.38 -22.05
CA LYS A 251 -27.24 -0.24 -21.18
C LYS A 251 -27.96 0.90 -21.93
N ALA A 252 -27.55 1.20 -23.16
CA ALA A 252 -28.21 2.20 -23.98
C ALA A 252 -29.66 1.79 -24.30
N GLU A 253 -29.87 0.51 -24.63
CA GLU A 253 -31.20 -0.03 -24.92
C GLU A 253 -32.10 -0.06 -23.68
N GLN A 254 -31.56 -0.43 -22.52
CA GLN A 254 -32.28 -0.35 -21.24
C GLN A 254 -32.70 1.09 -20.93
N LYS A 255 -31.86 2.09 -21.23
CA LYS A 255 -32.20 3.51 -21.07
C LYS A 255 -33.31 3.94 -22.03
N ARG A 256 -33.22 3.54 -23.31
CA ARG A 256 -34.26 3.80 -24.32
C ARG A 256 -35.62 3.21 -23.90
N LEU A 257 -35.64 1.94 -23.47
CA LEU A 257 -36.85 1.26 -23.01
C LEU A 257 -37.44 1.92 -21.75
N LYS A 258 -36.60 2.38 -20.82
CA LYS A 258 -37.05 3.12 -19.64
C LYS A 258 -37.71 4.45 -19.99
N GLU A 259 -37.14 5.18 -20.94
CA GLU A 259 -37.71 6.43 -21.47
C GLU A 259 -39.03 6.17 -22.23
N GLU A 260 -39.13 5.07 -22.98
CA GLU A 260 -40.38 4.64 -23.62
C GLU A 260 -41.47 4.27 -22.62
N LEU A 261 -41.12 3.53 -21.56
CA LEU A 261 -42.06 3.21 -20.48
C LEU A 261 -42.58 4.47 -19.79
N THR A 262 -41.70 5.44 -19.53
CA THR A 262 -42.10 6.71 -18.89
C THR A 262 -43.04 7.52 -19.80
N ARG A 263 -42.78 7.53 -21.12
CA ARG A 263 -43.68 8.15 -22.11
C ARG A 263 -45.04 7.44 -22.18
N ALA A 264 -45.07 6.11 -22.09
CA ALA A 264 -46.31 5.33 -22.09
C ALA A 264 -47.14 5.57 -20.82
N ILE A 265 -46.50 5.63 -19.65
CA ILE A 265 -47.15 5.96 -18.37
C ILE A 265 -47.75 7.37 -18.43
N ALA A 266 -47.02 8.35 -18.96
CA ALA A 266 -47.53 9.71 -19.11
C ALA A 266 -48.77 9.78 -20.03
N LYS A 267 -48.76 9.05 -21.16
CA LYS A 267 -49.94 8.93 -22.04
C LYS A 267 -51.12 8.26 -21.33
N LEU A 268 -50.88 7.23 -20.52
CA LEU A 268 -51.93 6.55 -19.77
C LEU A 268 -52.60 7.48 -18.76
N GLU A 269 -51.81 8.23 -17.98
CA GLU A 269 -52.35 9.21 -17.04
C GLU A 269 -53.14 10.32 -17.76
N GLU A 270 -52.66 10.78 -18.91
CA GLU A 270 -53.39 11.74 -19.75
C GLU A 270 -54.75 11.18 -20.23
N THR A 271 -54.79 9.93 -20.68
CA THR A 271 -56.06 9.27 -21.09
C THR A 271 -57.01 9.07 -19.92
N LYS A 272 -56.49 8.78 -18.73
CA LYS A 272 -57.28 8.65 -17.49
C LYS A 272 -57.88 9.99 -17.07
N HIS A 273 -57.12 11.08 -17.21
CA HIS A 273 -57.61 12.44 -16.96
C HIS A 273 -58.70 12.84 -17.97
N LYS A 274 -58.53 12.49 -19.26
CA LYS A 274 -59.56 12.70 -20.31
C LYS A 274 -60.85 11.90 -20.03
N LEU A 275 -60.73 10.65 -19.58
CA LEU A 275 -61.87 9.81 -19.20
C LEU A 275 -62.62 10.37 -17.99
N ALA A 276 -61.90 10.88 -17.00
CA ALA A 276 -62.49 11.54 -15.83
C ALA A 276 -63.28 12.80 -16.22
N ALA A 277 -62.77 13.60 -17.17
CA ALA A 277 -63.48 14.76 -17.71
C ALA A 277 -64.78 14.38 -18.45
N LEU A 278 -64.77 13.29 -19.23
CA LEU A 278 -65.95 12.80 -19.96
C LEU A 278 -67.04 12.24 -19.02
N LYS A 279 -66.65 11.62 -17.89
CA LYS A 279 -67.60 11.15 -16.88
C LYS A 279 -68.37 12.32 -16.24
N VAL A 280 -67.70 13.45 -16.00
CA VAL A 280 -68.36 14.65 -15.43
C VAL A 280 -69.34 15.30 -16.42
N GLN A 281 -69.19 15.06 -17.73
CA GLN A 281 -70.05 15.61 -18.77
C GLN A 281 -71.31 14.76 -19.06
N GLY A 282 -71.32 13.49 -18.67
CA GLY A 282 -72.43 12.54 -18.89
C GLY A 282 -73.58 12.66 -17.89
N ASP A 283 -73.34 13.19 -16.69
CA ASP A 283 -74.34 13.23 -15.61
C ASP A 283 -75.29 14.44 -15.68
N ASN A 284 -75.24 15.25 -16.74
CA ASN A 284 -75.91 16.57 -16.76
C ASN A 284 -76.76 16.91 -18.00
N LYS A 285 -77.52 15.95 -18.61
CA LYS A 285 -78.61 16.27 -19.56
C LYS A 285 -79.80 15.29 -19.52
N GLN A 286 -80.95 15.77 -19.05
CA GLN A 286 -82.30 15.19 -19.21
C GLN A 286 -83.08 15.87 -20.35
N GLY A 287 -83.78 15.07 -21.17
CA GLY A 287 -85.13 15.34 -21.72
C GLY A 287 -85.31 16.20 -22.99
N THR A 288 -85.93 15.63 -24.04
CA THR A 288 -86.84 16.36 -24.96
C THR A 288 -87.77 15.40 -25.75
N PRO A 289 -89.11 15.65 -25.85
CA PRO A 289 -90.04 14.91 -26.71
C PRO A 289 -90.56 15.73 -27.93
N ILE A 290 -91.03 15.05 -29.00
CA ILE A 290 -91.54 15.64 -30.26
C ILE A 290 -93.01 15.23 -30.52
N LEU A 291 -93.83 16.17 -30.99
CA LEU A 291 -95.24 16.05 -31.44
C LEU A 291 -95.37 16.31 -32.96
N VAL A 292 -96.33 15.67 -33.65
CA VAL A 292 -96.76 16.02 -35.03
C VAL A 292 -98.30 15.83 -35.19
N PRO A 293 -99.03 16.68 -35.97
CA PRO A 293 -100.50 16.83 -35.96
C PRO A 293 -101.24 16.28 -37.20
N THR A 294 -102.57 16.17 -37.13
CA THR A 294 -103.48 15.76 -38.24
C THR A 294 -104.53 16.84 -38.50
N LEU A 295 -104.89 17.12 -39.77
CA LEU A 295 -105.97 18.03 -40.14
C LEU A 295 -106.92 17.39 -41.17
N GLY A 296 -108.21 17.35 -40.84
CA GLY A 296 -109.30 16.90 -41.70
C GLY A 296 -110.31 18.01 -42.03
N ASN A 297 -110.54 18.18 -43.33
CA ASN A 297 -111.82 18.24 -44.07
C ASN A 297 -113.09 18.86 -43.44
N LYS A 298 -113.75 19.79 -44.16
CA LYS A 298 -115.22 20.03 -44.25
C LYS A 298 -115.52 20.75 -45.60
N ASN A 299 -116.17 20.13 -46.58
CA ASN A 299 -117.61 19.88 -46.82
C ASN A 299 -118.43 21.05 -47.45
N ALA A 300 -118.94 20.79 -48.67
CA ALA A 300 -120.20 21.28 -49.28
C ALA A 300 -120.35 20.52 -50.63
N THR A 301 -121.48 20.10 -51.19
CA THR A 301 -122.93 20.35 -51.02
C THR A 301 -123.69 19.16 -51.67
N ALA A 302 -125.01 19.13 -51.49
CA ALA A 302 -125.89 17.98 -51.72
C ALA A 302 -126.09 17.58 -53.20
N GLU A 303 -125.18 16.76 -53.76
CA GLU A 303 -125.48 15.86 -54.90
C GLU A 303 -124.53 14.64 -55.01
N LYS A 304 -123.88 14.23 -53.90
CA LYS A 304 -122.90 13.12 -53.84
C LYS A 304 -123.18 12.11 -52.72
N VAL A 305 -124.43 11.67 -52.55
CA VAL A 305 -124.77 10.69 -51.49
C VAL A 305 -124.51 9.24 -51.93
N ARG A 306 -124.53 8.92 -53.23
CA ARG A 306 -124.18 7.57 -53.71
C ARG A 306 -122.69 7.29 -53.81
N ASP A 307 -121.86 8.26 -54.20
CA ASP A 307 -120.40 8.07 -54.25
C ASP A 307 -119.79 7.98 -52.85
N LYS A 308 -120.28 8.77 -51.89
CA LYS A 308 -119.79 8.70 -50.50
C LYS A 308 -120.04 7.36 -49.83
N GLN A 309 -121.10 6.63 -50.20
CA GLN A 309 -121.40 5.30 -49.65
C GLN A 309 -120.42 4.25 -50.20
N ARG A 310 -120.05 4.35 -51.49
CA ARG A 310 -119.03 3.48 -52.11
C ARG A 310 -117.64 3.78 -51.57
N GLU A 311 -117.28 5.06 -51.48
CA GLU A 311 -116.02 5.48 -50.87
C GLU A 311 -115.91 5.02 -49.40
N LEU A 312 -117.01 5.03 -48.63
CA LEU A 312 -117.03 4.49 -47.26
C LEU A 312 -116.84 2.97 -47.24
N GLN A 313 -117.47 2.22 -48.14
CA GLN A 313 -117.30 0.77 -48.23
C GLN A 313 -115.89 0.37 -48.67
N ASP A 314 -115.29 1.13 -49.60
CA ASP A 314 -113.91 0.92 -50.03
C ASP A 314 -112.90 1.34 -48.92
N LEU A 315 -113.21 2.39 -48.15
CA LEU A 315 -112.45 2.77 -46.95
C LEU A 315 -112.57 1.72 -45.83
N GLU A 316 -113.75 1.12 -45.64
CA GLU A 316 -113.95 0.02 -44.69
C GLU A 316 -113.21 -1.25 -45.12
N ALA A 317 -113.23 -1.58 -46.41
CA ALA A 317 -112.47 -2.70 -46.97
C ALA A 317 -110.96 -2.51 -46.80
N THR A 318 -110.43 -1.34 -47.17
CA THR A 318 -109.00 -1.01 -47.00
C THR A 318 -108.59 -0.93 -45.52
N HIS A 319 -109.47 -0.43 -44.64
CA HIS A 319 -109.24 -0.48 -43.19
C HIS A 319 -109.17 -1.93 -42.68
N LYS A 320 -110.05 -2.82 -43.16
CA LYS A 320 -110.04 -4.24 -42.79
C LYS A 320 -108.77 -4.94 -43.27
N GLU A 321 -108.34 -4.68 -44.50
CA GLU A 321 -107.07 -5.18 -45.05
C GLU A 321 -105.86 -4.67 -44.27
N LEU A 322 -105.83 -3.38 -43.91
CA LEU A 322 -104.77 -2.79 -43.09
C LEU A 322 -104.74 -3.37 -41.66
N MET A 323 -105.90 -3.63 -41.05
CA MET A 323 -105.98 -4.28 -39.75
C MET A 323 -105.50 -5.73 -39.80
N GLU A 324 -105.78 -6.44 -40.89
CA GLU A 324 -105.29 -7.80 -41.08
C GLU A 324 -103.78 -7.84 -41.36
N LEU A 325 -103.26 -6.87 -42.14
CA LEU A 325 -101.82 -6.70 -42.36
C LEU A 325 -101.08 -6.31 -41.07
N SER A 326 -101.67 -5.42 -40.27
CA SER A 326 -101.19 -5.04 -38.94
C SER A 326 -101.12 -6.25 -38.01
N SER A 327 -102.16 -7.09 -38.02
CA SER A 327 -102.21 -8.32 -37.22
C SER A 327 -101.15 -9.33 -37.67
N LYS A 328 -100.95 -9.51 -38.99
CA LYS A 328 -99.89 -10.37 -39.55
C LYS A 328 -98.49 -9.86 -39.17
N ARG A 329 -98.25 -8.55 -39.28
CA ARG A 329 -96.98 -7.93 -38.84
C ARG A 329 -96.76 -8.08 -37.34
N LEU A 330 -97.80 -7.95 -36.53
CA LEU A 330 -97.69 -8.12 -35.09
C LEU A 330 -97.33 -9.57 -34.72
N GLU A 331 -97.91 -10.55 -35.41
CA GLU A 331 -97.56 -11.97 -35.24
C GLU A 331 -96.12 -12.26 -35.66
N GLU A 332 -95.66 -11.66 -36.77
CA GLU A 332 -94.28 -11.75 -37.21
C GLU A 332 -93.29 -11.14 -36.20
N ILE A 333 -93.62 -9.97 -35.63
CA ILE A 333 -92.82 -9.34 -34.58
C ILE A 333 -92.76 -10.25 -33.34
N ARG A 334 -93.87 -10.87 -32.93
CA ARG A 334 -93.87 -11.83 -31.81
C ARG A 334 -92.98 -13.04 -32.10
N ARG A 335 -93.04 -13.59 -33.32
CA ARG A 335 -92.16 -14.69 -33.76
C ARG A 335 -90.69 -14.29 -33.69
N LEU A 336 -90.32 -13.16 -34.28
CA LEU A 336 -88.95 -12.63 -34.27
C LEU A 336 -88.46 -12.34 -32.85
N HIS A 337 -89.34 -11.85 -31.97
CA HIS A 337 -89.01 -11.63 -30.56
C HIS A 337 -88.69 -12.94 -29.84
N LYS A 338 -89.45 -14.01 -30.12
CA LYS A 338 -89.19 -15.35 -29.59
C LYS A 338 -87.85 -15.90 -30.08
N GLU A 339 -87.54 -15.74 -31.37
CA GLU A 339 -86.24 -16.15 -31.95
C GLU A 339 -85.05 -15.37 -31.35
N ARG A 340 -85.24 -14.07 -31.10
CA ARG A 340 -84.23 -13.24 -30.43
C ARG A 340 -83.96 -13.73 -29.01
N ILE A 341 -85.01 -14.02 -28.24
CA ILE A 341 -84.87 -14.56 -26.87
C ILE A 341 -84.11 -15.89 -26.90
N GLU A 342 -84.44 -16.78 -27.85
CA GLU A 342 -83.74 -18.06 -27.99
C GLU A 342 -82.26 -17.89 -28.33
N THR A 343 -81.94 -16.93 -29.20
CA THR A 343 -80.55 -16.60 -29.55
C THR A 343 -79.78 -16.02 -28.36
N LEU A 344 -80.41 -15.14 -27.57
CA LEU A 344 -79.82 -14.58 -26.36
C LEU A 344 -79.56 -15.66 -25.30
N ASN A 345 -80.46 -16.64 -25.15
CA ASN A 345 -80.27 -17.77 -24.25
C ASN A 345 -79.10 -18.67 -24.71
N LYS A 346 -78.95 -18.90 -26.02
CA LYS A 346 -77.79 -19.62 -26.60
C LYS A 346 -76.48 -18.87 -26.35
N LEU A 347 -76.47 -17.54 -26.50
CA LEU A 347 -75.30 -16.71 -26.17
C LEU A 347 -74.93 -16.77 -24.69
N ALA A 348 -75.92 -16.69 -23.79
CA ALA A 348 -75.69 -16.79 -22.35
C ALA A 348 -75.10 -18.16 -21.95
N THR A 349 -75.56 -19.24 -22.59
CA THR A 349 -75.01 -20.59 -22.35
C THR A 349 -73.57 -20.72 -22.86
N PHE A 350 -73.26 -20.22 -24.07
CA PHE A 350 -71.87 -20.19 -24.54
C PHE A 350 -70.95 -19.33 -23.68
N GLN A 351 -71.44 -18.19 -23.20
CA GLN A 351 -70.69 -17.32 -22.31
C GLN A 351 -70.37 -18.03 -20.99
N ASN A 352 -71.35 -18.74 -20.39
CA ASN A 352 -71.13 -19.53 -19.18
C ASN A 352 -70.13 -20.68 -19.36
N ILE A 353 -70.09 -21.31 -20.55
CA ILE A 353 -69.10 -22.36 -20.87
C ILE A 353 -67.69 -21.76 -20.96
N LEU A 354 -67.54 -20.58 -21.57
CA LEU A 354 -66.23 -19.93 -21.72
C LEU A 354 -65.74 -19.26 -20.43
N THR A 355 -66.65 -18.82 -19.55
CA THR A 355 -66.32 -18.18 -18.27
C THR A 355 -66.21 -19.16 -17.11
N ASP A 356 -66.49 -20.45 -17.31
CA ASP A 356 -66.22 -21.49 -16.31
C ASP A 356 -64.71 -21.79 -16.20
N PHE A 357 -63.97 -20.80 -15.73
CA PHE A 357 -62.56 -20.89 -15.39
C PHE A 357 -62.27 -22.03 -14.40
N LYS A 358 -63.29 -22.48 -13.66
CA LYS A 358 -63.14 -23.54 -12.66
C LYS A 358 -63.03 -24.91 -13.33
N SER A 359 -63.81 -25.19 -14.37
CA SER A 359 -63.67 -26.42 -15.18
C SER A 359 -62.40 -26.41 -16.03
N ILE A 360 -62.01 -25.25 -16.59
CA ILE A 360 -60.74 -25.12 -17.34
C ILE A 360 -59.54 -25.37 -16.43
N ARG A 361 -59.52 -24.79 -15.22
CA ARG A 361 -58.40 -24.96 -14.26
C ARG A 361 -58.35 -26.35 -13.62
N SER A 362 -59.49 -27.03 -13.53
CA SER A 362 -59.57 -28.44 -13.08
C SER A 362 -59.41 -29.45 -14.23
N SER A 363 -59.32 -28.99 -15.48
CA SER A 363 -59.01 -29.84 -16.62
C SER A 363 -57.61 -30.43 -16.49
N LYS A 364 -57.50 -31.72 -16.80
CA LYS A 364 -56.23 -32.47 -16.78
C LYS A 364 -55.15 -31.84 -17.67
N ALA A 365 -55.53 -31.24 -18.79
CA ALA A 365 -54.59 -30.59 -19.70
C ALA A 365 -54.00 -29.32 -19.11
N PHE A 366 -54.82 -28.50 -18.43
CA PHE A 366 -54.35 -27.29 -17.75
C PHE A 366 -53.47 -27.64 -16.55
N GLN A 367 -53.85 -28.63 -15.75
CA GLN A 367 -53.04 -29.12 -14.63
C GLN A 367 -51.68 -29.63 -15.11
N LEU A 368 -51.62 -30.42 -16.19
CA LEU A 368 -50.35 -30.91 -16.73
C LEU A 368 -49.42 -29.77 -17.17
N VAL A 369 -49.95 -28.75 -17.85
CA VAL A 369 -49.16 -27.58 -18.27
C VAL A 369 -48.73 -26.74 -17.07
N ASN A 370 -49.59 -26.59 -16.05
CA ASN A 370 -49.26 -25.88 -14.83
C ASN A 370 -48.18 -26.61 -14.01
N ASP A 371 -48.24 -27.95 -13.93
CA ASP A 371 -47.25 -28.77 -13.26
C ASP A 371 -45.91 -28.72 -14.00
N GLN A 372 -45.92 -28.74 -15.35
CA GLN A 372 -44.72 -28.52 -16.15
C GLN A 372 -44.15 -27.11 -15.95
N LEU A 373 -44.99 -26.07 -15.89
CA LEU A 373 -44.54 -24.72 -15.62
C LEU A 373 -43.88 -24.62 -14.26
N GLN A 374 -44.52 -25.15 -13.21
CA GLN A 374 -43.97 -25.17 -11.85
C GLN A 374 -42.64 -25.94 -11.78
N LYS A 375 -42.55 -27.06 -12.52
CA LYS A 375 -41.30 -27.83 -12.60
C LYS A 375 -40.19 -27.02 -13.27
N SER A 376 -40.45 -26.40 -14.42
CA SER A 376 -39.48 -25.53 -15.08
C SER A 376 -39.09 -24.33 -14.23
N GLN A 377 -40.02 -23.81 -13.42
CA GLN A 377 -39.77 -22.70 -12.50
C GLN A 377 -38.85 -23.12 -11.36
N ALA A 378 -39.07 -24.30 -10.77
CA ALA A 378 -38.18 -24.88 -9.77
C ALA A 378 -36.78 -25.19 -10.33
N GLU A 379 -36.68 -25.72 -11.56
CA GLU A 379 -35.40 -25.94 -12.23
C GLU A 379 -34.66 -24.61 -12.47
N LEU A 380 -35.38 -23.54 -12.80
CA LEU A 380 -34.79 -22.20 -12.99
C LEU A 380 -34.28 -21.60 -11.66
N ASP A 381 -35.02 -21.77 -10.58
CA ASP A 381 -34.60 -21.37 -9.23
C ASP A 381 -33.35 -22.16 -8.77
N ASP A 382 -33.30 -23.47 -9.03
CA ASP A 382 -32.13 -24.31 -8.76
C ASP A 382 -30.90 -23.86 -9.57
N HIS A 383 -31.08 -23.49 -10.84
CA HIS A 383 -29.99 -22.94 -11.65
C HIS A 383 -29.55 -21.55 -11.16
N GLN A 384 -30.48 -20.72 -10.69
CA GLN A 384 -30.17 -19.41 -10.14
C GLN A 384 -29.36 -19.51 -8.84
N THR A 385 -29.72 -20.43 -7.95
CA THR A 385 -28.94 -20.70 -6.72
C THR A 385 -27.56 -21.27 -7.04
N LEU A 386 -27.42 -22.11 -8.07
CA LEU A 386 -26.11 -22.59 -8.52
C LEU A 386 -25.24 -21.45 -9.07
N LEU A 387 -25.82 -20.52 -9.84
CA LEU A 387 -25.13 -19.33 -10.33
C LEU A 387 -24.65 -18.43 -9.20
N GLU A 388 -25.50 -18.18 -8.20
CA GLU A 388 -25.11 -17.41 -7.01
C GLU A 388 -23.97 -18.08 -6.25
N LYS A 389 -24.00 -19.41 -6.12
CA LYS A 389 -22.91 -20.17 -5.49
C LYS A 389 -21.61 -20.06 -6.29
N LEU A 390 -21.67 -20.22 -7.62
CA LEU A 390 -20.51 -20.07 -8.50
C LEU A 390 -19.95 -18.64 -8.49
N GLN A 391 -20.82 -17.63 -8.38
CA GLN A 391 -20.42 -16.22 -8.23
C GLN A 391 -19.64 -16.01 -6.93
N VAL A 392 -20.11 -16.56 -5.82
CA VAL A 392 -19.42 -16.50 -4.51
C VAL A 392 -18.08 -17.24 -4.56
N ASP A 393 -18.03 -18.41 -5.21
CA ASP A 393 -16.79 -19.17 -5.37
C ASP A 393 -15.79 -18.39 -6.24
N MET A 394 -16.24 -17.76 -7.33
CA MET A 394 -15.40 -16.91 -8.18
C MET A 394 -14.86 -15.71 -7.41
N ASP A 395 -15.69 -15.01 -6.63
CA ASP A 395 -15.26 -13.90 -5.79
C ASP A 395 -14.25 -14.36 -4.71
N SER A 396 -14.44 -15.56 -4.17
CA SER A 396 -13.49 -16.19 -3.25
C SER A 396 -12.14 -16.46 -3.92
N PHE A 397 -12.14 -16.99 -5.15
CA PHE A 397 -10.92 -17.22 -5.93
C PHE A 397 -10.20 -15.93 -6.27
N VAL A 398 -10.91 -14.90 -6.72
CA VAL A 398 -10.34 -13.56 -6.99
C VAL A 398 -9.72 -12.96 -5.73
N TRP A 399 -10.37 -13.14 -4.58
CA TRP A 399 -9.82 -12.70 -3.30
C TRP A 399 -8.56 -13.47 -2.92
N GLN A 400 -8.55 -14.80 -3.10
CA GLN A 400 -7.38 -15.64 -2.86
C GLN A 400 -6.22 -15.27 -3.81
N GLU A 401 -6.48 -15.04 -5.09
CA GLU A 401 -5.50 -14.61 -6.08
C GLU A 401 -4.87 -13.27 -5.67
N ARG A 402 -5.66 -12.29 -5.24
CA ARG A 402 -5.14 -11.03 -4.69
C ARG A 402 -4.27 -11.25 -3.45
N GLN A 403 -4.67 -12.14 -2.54
CA GLN A 403 -3.85 -12.47 -1.37
C GLN A 403 -2.52 -13.12 -1.78
N PHE A 404 -2.52 -14.00 -2.78
CA PHE A 404 -1.29 -14.60 -3.31
C PHE A 404 -0.40 -13.56 -4.00
N SER A 405 -0.97 -12.68 -4.84
CA SER A 405 -0.22 -11.57 -5.46
C SER A 405 0.45 -10.70 -4.40
N GLN A 406 -0.28 -10.29 -3.36
CA GLN A 406 0.29 -9.52 -2.25
C GLN A 406 1.39 -10.28 -1.51
N LYS A 407 1.25 -11.59 -1.33
CA LYS A 407 2.32 -12.42 -0.72
C LYS A 407 3.56 -12.52 -1.60
N VAL A 408 3.40 -12.59 -2.93
CA VAL A 408 4.51 -12.59 -3.89
C VAL A 408 5.21 -11.24 -3.87
N ASP A 409 4.47 -10.13 -3.93
CA ASP A 409 5.03 -8.78 -3.85
C ASP A 409 5.79 -8.56 -2.52
N LEU A 410 5.24 -9.06 -1.41
CA LEU A 410 5.91 -9.02 -0.10
C LEU A 410 7.13 -9.93 -0.02
N ALA A 411 7.20 -11.02 -0.79
CA ALA A 411 8.35 -11.93 -0.84
C ALA A 411 9.50 -11.37 -1.69
N GLU A 412 9.22 -10.50 -2.67
CA GLU A 412 10.27 -9.79 -3.41
C GLU A 412 11.06 -8.80 -2.53
N ILE A 413 10.43 -8.22 -1.50
CA ILE A 413 11.07 -7.23 -0.63
C ILE A 413 12.28 -7.84 0.11
N PRO A 414 12.16 -8.98 0.83
CA PRO A 414 13.31 -9.68 1.41
C PRO A 414 14.40 -10.04 0.40
N GLN A 415 14.04 -10.44 -0.82
CA GLN A 415 15.02 -10.76 -1.86
C GLN A 415 15.82 -9.52 -2.31
N LYS A 416 15.15 -8.39 -2.54
CA LYS A 416 15.80 -7.12 -2.90
C LYS A 416 16.68 -6.61 -1.76
N VAL A 417 16.21 -6.73 -0.52
CA VAL A 417 16.96 -6.37 0.68
C VAL A 417 18.19 -7.27 0.85
N SER A 418 18.04 -8.59 0.65
CA SER A 418 19.16 -9.54 0.67
C SER A 418 20.18 -9.24 -0.42
N ALA A 419 19.75 -8.96 -1.64
CA ALA A 419 20.63 -8.62 -2.75
C ALA A 419 21.42 -7.32 -2.47
N TYR A 420 20.77 -6.32 -1.88
CA TYR A 420 21.43 -5.09 -1.43
C TYR A 420 22.52 -5.38 -0.38
N TYR A 421 22.20 -6.17 0.65
CA TYR A 421 23.19 -6.51 1.68
C TYR A 421 24.35 -7.35 1.14
N VAL A 422 24.09 -8.29 0.22
CA VAL A 422 25.15 -9.07 -0.45
C VAL A 422 26.07 -8.15 -1.26
N SER A 423 25.52 -7.19 -2.03
CA SER A 423 26.33 -6.19 -2.74
C SER A 423 27.14 -5.33 -1.78
N ARG A 424 26.53 -4.87 -0.68
CA ARG A 424 27.19 -4.03 0.32
C ARG A 424 28.32 -4.76 1.04
N ILE A 425 28.15 -6.05 1.34
CA ILE A 425 29.19 -6.90 1.91
C ILE A 425 30.35 -7.03 0.92
N ALA A 426 30.08 -7.32 -0.36
CA ALA A 426 31.13 -7.43 -1.38
C ALA A 426 31.93 -6.14 -1.57
N ASP A 427 31.27 -4.97 -1.46
CA ASP A 427 31.96 -3.68 -1.49
C ASP A 427 32.83 -3.46 -0.24
N LEU A 428 32.31 -3.77 0.94
CA LEU A 428 33.09 -3.69 2.19
C LEU A 428 34.27 -4.66 2.20
N GLU A 429 34.14 -5.86 1.62
CA GLU A 429 35.24 -6.81 1.46
C GLU A 429 36.34 -6.25 0.56
N LYS A 430 35.98 -5.57 -0.54
CA LYS A 430 36.97 -4.86 -1.38
C LYS A 430 37.67 -3.74 -0.63
N ASP A 431 36.95 -2.97 0.17
CA ASP A 431 37.53 -1.89 0.99
C ASP A 431 38.49 -2.45 2.04
N VAL A 432 38.12 -3.54 2.72
CA VAL A 432 39.00 -4.24 3.67
C VAL A 432 40.26 -4.77 2.97
N GLN A 433 40.12 -5.33 1.77
CA GLN A 433 41.26 -5.80 1.00
C GLN A 433 42.19 -4.64 0.60
N LYS A 434 41.62 -3.51 0.20
CA LYS A 434 42.39 -2.29 -0.12
C LYS A 434 43.15 -1.78 1.10
N LEU A 435 42.50 -1.67 2.25
CA LEU A 435 43.14 -1.27 3.51
C LEU A 435 44.23 -2.25 3.94
N CYS A 436 44.02 -3.55 3.75
CA CYS A 436 45.06 -4.55 4.01
C CYS A 436 46.29 -4.35 3.11
N ASN A 437 46.07 -4.07 1.82
CA ASN A 437 47.16 -3.78 0.88
C ASN A 437 47.90 -2.49 1.28
N GLU A 438 47.18 -1.43 1.65
CA GLU A 438 47.76 -0.17 2.16
C GLU A 438 48.57 -0.41 3.44
N LYS A 439 48.04 -1.19 4.40
CA LYS A 439 48.75 -1.59 5.62
C LYS A 439 50.04 -2.31 5.27
N ASN A 440 50.00 -3.28 4.35
CA ASN A 440 51.18 -4.05 3.95
C ASN A 440 52.23 -3.16 3.29
N MET A 441 51.83 -2.20 2.45
CA MET A 441 52.74 -1.21 1.87
C MET A 441 53.36 -0.30 2.93
N LEU A 442 52.60 0.13 3.94
CA LEU A 442 53.13 0.92 5.05
C LEU A 442 54.08 0.11 5.94
N VAL A 443 53.78 -1.16 6.19
CA VAL A 443 54.67 -2.09 6.92
C VAL A 443 55.97 -2.26 6.15
N LEU A 444 55.93 -2.49 4.84
CA LEU A 444 57.13 -2.59 4.00
C LEU A 444 57.96 -1.30 4.04
N LYS A 445 57.32 -0.12 3.90
CA LYS A 445 58.01 1.17 4.02
C LYS A 445 58.62 1.39 5.40
N PHE A 446 57.94 0.93 6.46
CA PHE A 446 58.47 0.99 7.81
C PHE A 446 59.67 0.05 8.00
N GLU A 447 59.60 -1.17 7.47
CA GLU A 447 60.71 -2.12 7.48
C GLU A 447 61.91 -1.57 6.69
N GLU A 448 61.69 -0.97 5.52
CA GLU A 448 62.73 -0.28 4.73
C GLU A 448 63.34 0.89 5.50
N ALA A 449 62.52 1.76 6.10
CA ALA A 449 62.99 2.88 6.94
C ALA A 449 63.71 2.41 8.21
N SER A 450 63.38 1.24 8.76
CA SER A 450 64.08 0.64 9.90
C SER A 450 65.44 0.04 9.54
N ARG A 451 65.63 -0.31 8.26
CA ARG A 451 66.89 -0.86 7.71
C ARG A 451 67.86 0.24 7.27
N GLU A 452 67.48 1.51 7.31
CA GLU A 452 68.39 2.62 7.01
C GLU A 452 69.62 2.59 7.95
N PRO A 453 70.84 2.41 7.41
CA PRO A 453 72.04 2.16 8.20
C PRO A 453 72.42 3.34 9.11
N GLY A 454 72.07 4.57 8.71
CA GLY A 454 72.32 5.77 9.51
C GLY A 454 71.53 5.81 10.83
N ARG A 455 70.27 5.34 10.84
CA ARG A 455 69.40 5.40 12.03
C ARG A 455 69.79 4.39 13.10
N ASN A 456 70.18 3.18 12.70
CA ASN A 456 70.69 2.17 13.64
C ASN A 456 72.03 2.61 14.28
N GLN A 457 72.86 3.33 13.53
CA GLN A 457 74.09 3.93 14.07
C GLN A 457 73.78 5.07 15.05
N VAL A 458 72.78 5.91 14.77
CA VAL A 458 72.29 6.95 15.69
C VAL A 458 71.69 6.35 16.96
N ILE A 459 70.86 5.30 16.86
CA ILE A 459 70.29 4.60 18.01
C ILE A 459 71.40 3.95 18.86
N SER A 460 72.41 3.35 18.23
CA SER A 460 73.57 2.80 18.94
C SER A 460 74.36 3.88 19.69
N LYS A 461 74.56 5.06 19.06
CA LYS A 461 75.23 6.21 19.69
C LYS A 461 74.40 6.77 20.84
N PHE A 462 73.08 6.94 20.67
CA PHE A 462 72.18 7.35 21.75
C PHE A 462 72.15 6.34 22.91
N ARG A 463 72.13 5.04 22.61
CA ARG A 463 72.18 3.99 23.64
C ARG A 463 73.50 4.02 24.40
N ALA A 464 74.63 4.29 23.73
CA ALA A 464 75.92 4.49 24.37
C ALA A 464 75.94 5.74 25.26
N LEU A 465 75.39 6.86 24.79
CA LEU A 465 75.30 8.12 25.55
C LEU A 465 74.40 7.97 26.79
N VAL A 466 73.25 7.31 26.66
CA VAL A 466 72.35 7.02 27.78
C VAL A 466 73.00 6.06 28.78
N SER A 467 73.87 5.15 28.31
CA SER A 467 74.62 4.25 29.19
C SER A 467 75.81 4.93 29.88
N SER A 468 76.38 6.01 29.32
CA SER A 468 77.46 6.78 29.96
C SER A 468 76.95 7.78 31.00
N LEU A 469 75.72 8.28 30.83
CA LEU A 469 75.10 9.29 31.69
C LEU A 469 75.13 8.97 33.21
N PRO A 470 74.84 7.74 33.69
CA PRO A 470 74.92 7.41 35.12
C PRO A 470 76.35 7.50 35.67
N THR A 471 77.35 7.21 34.82
CA THR A 471 78.76 7.24 35.19
C THR A 471 79.26 8.68 35.29
N GLU A 472 78.84 9.53 34.35
CA GLU A 472 79.12 10.97 34.34
C GLU A 472 78.41 11.68 35.50
N MET A 473 77.13 11.38 35.75
CA MET A 473 76.42 11.86 36.95
C MET A 473 77.11 11.42 38.23
N GLY A 474 77.60 10.18 38.31
CA GLY A 474 78.38 9.69 39.45
C GLY A 474 79.74 10.40 39.61
N ALA A 475 80.35 10.89 38.52
CA ALA A 475 81.55 11.73 38.59
C ALA A 475 81.21 13.15 39.10
N ILE A 476 80.16 13.77 38.57
CA ILE A 476 79.68 15.09 38.99
C ILE A 476 79.25 15.07 40.46
N GLN A 477 78.55 14.03 40.91
CA GLN A 477 78.14 13.87 42.31
C GLN A 477 79.36 13.77 43.25
N ARG A 478 80.43 13.10 42.81
CA ARG A 478 81.69 13.00 43.57
C ARG A 478 82.41 14.34 43.63
N GLU A 479 82.50 15.08 42.53
CA GLU A 479 83.07 16.44 42.54
C GLU A 479 82.23 17.40 43.40
N LEU A 480 80.90 17.31 43.35
CA LEU A 480 80.02 18.08 44.21
C LEU A 480 80.24 17.77 45.70
N SER A 481 80.46 16.49 46.05
CA SER A 481 80.80 16.12 47.43
C SER A 481 82.14 16.69 47.88
N LYS A 482 83.18 16.65 47.02
CA LYS A 482 84.47 17.28 47.32
C LYS A 482 84.36 18.79 47.51
N HIS A 483 83.58 19.48 46.68
CA HIS A 483 83.35 20.92 46.83
C HIS A 483 82.56 21.26 48.10
N LYS A 484 81.61 20.40 48.51
CA LYS A 484 80.93 20.56 49.80
C LYS A 484 81.89 20.40 50.98
N ASP A 485 82.78 19.40 50.94
CA ASP A 485 83.79 19.19 51.97
C ASP A 485 84.79 20.35 52.04
N ALA A 486 85.24 20.86 50.89
CA ALA A 486 86.10 22.05 50.80
C ALA A 486 85.40 23.30 51.35
N SER A 487 84.10 23.47 51.10
CA SER A 487 83.29 24.56 51.66
C SER A 487 83.19 24.47 53.19
N LEU A 488 82.97 23.27 53.74
CA LEU A 488 82.96 23.05 55.19
C LEU A 488 84.31 23.38 55.83
N GLN A 489 85.42 23.01 55.19
CA GLN A 489 86.77 23.39 55.63
C GLN A 489 86.98 24.92 55.57
N LEU A 490 86.50 25.58 54.51
CA LEU A 490 86.54 27.04 54.38
C LEU A 490 85.76 27.73 55.51
N HIS A 491 84.59 27.20 55.89
CA HIS A 491 83.82 27.71 57.02
C HIS A 491 84.54 27.52 58.36
N SER A 492 85.21 26.38 58.58
CA SER A 492 86.04 26.15 59.76
C SER A 492 87.21 27.15 59.83
N LEU A 493 87.94 27.33 58.73
CA LEU A 493 89.04 28.29 58.65
C LEU A 493 88.56 29.73 58.83
N ARG A 494 87.39 30.08 58.30
CA ARG A 494 86.80 31.41 58.49
C ARG A 494 86.42 31.65 59.96
N ALA A 495 85.93 30.63 60.66
CA ALA A 495 85.66 30.71 62.10
C ALA A 495 86.95 30.88 62.92
N GLU A 496 88.03 30.18 62.56
CA GLU A 496 89.35 30.38 63.18
C GLU A 496 89.89 31.79 62.91
N VAL A 497 89.77 32.30 61.69
CA VAL A 497 90.16 33.69 61.35
C VAL A 497 89.36 34.71 62.16
N HIS A 498 88.06 34.51 62.35
CA HIS A 498 87.27 35.38 63.23
C HIS A 498 87.68 35.29 64.70
N SER A 499 88.03 34.10 65.20
CA SER A 499 88.56 33.92 66.56
C SER A 499 89.89 34.65 66.74
N LEU A 500 90.81 34.48 65.79
CA LEU A 500 92.12 35.14 65.78
C LEU A 500 91.99 36.65 65.61
N SER A 501 91.07 37.13 64.77
CA SER A 501 90.75 38.55 64.63
C SER A 501 90.20 39.14 65.93
N GLY A 502 89.34 38.40 66.66
CA GLY A 502 88.87 38.78 67.98
C GLY A 502 89.95 38.75 69.07
N ILE A 503 91.04 38.00 68.89
CA ILE A 503 92.24 38.06 69.74
C ILE A 503 93.08 39.29 69.36
N LEU A 504 93.25 39.55 68.06
CA LEU A 504 94.01 40.70 67.54
C LEU A 504 93.40 42.02 68.02
N THR A 505 92.09 42.20 67.89
CA THR A 505 91.41 43.43 68.33
C THR A 505 91.53 43.67 69.83
N ARG A 506 91.50 42.61 70.65
CA ARG A 506 91.76 42.73 72.09
C ARG A 506 93.21 43.14 72.37
N LYS A 507 94.18 42.67 71.58
CA LYS A 507 95.58 43.06 71.71
C LYS A 507 95.83 44.48 71.20
N GLU A 508 95.16 44.90 70.15
CA GLU A 508 95.16 46.29 69.67
C GLU A 508 94.60 47.23 70.74
N GLN A 509 93.51 46.87 71.41
CA GLN A 509 92.96 47.63 72.54
C GLN A 509 93.93 47.72 73.73
N GLU A 510 94.61 46.63 74.10
CA GLU A 510 95.66 46.66 75.13
C GLU A 510 96.83 47.61 74.73
N ILE A 511 97.24 47.60 73.46
CA ILE A 511 98.30 48.49 72.94
C ILE A 511 97.84 49.95 72.96
N GLU A 512 96.59 50.22 72.57
CA GLU A 512 96.01 51.56 72.59
C GLU A 512 95.86 52.10 74.02
N GLU A 513 95.52 51.25 74.98
CA GLU A 513 95.47 51.58 76.41
C GLU A 513 96.87 51.90 76.98
N ILE A 514 97.91 51.14 76.59
CA ILE A 514 99.31 51.43 76.93
C ILE A 514 99.79 52.72 76.25
N SER A 515 99.42 52.94 74.99
CA SER A 515 99.72 54.16 74.23
C SER A 515 99.09 55.39 74.90
N CYS A 516 97.83 55.29 75.33
CA CYS A 516 97.13 56.33 76.07
C CYS A 516 97.83 56.67 77.40
N ARG A 517 98.33 55.65 78.13
CA ARG A 517 99.14 55.87 79.35
C ARG A 517 100.51 56.51 79.06
N SER A 518 101.10 56.26 77.88
CA SER A 518 102.36 56.90 77.46
C SER A 518 102.18 58.36 76.98
N ALA A 519 101.02 58.69 76.39
CA ALA A 519 100.68 60.06 76.01
C ALA A 519 100.53 60.99 77.22
N HIS A 520 100.09 60.47 78.38
CA HIS A 520 100.05 61.21 79.65
C HIS A 520 101.44 61.46 80.27
N ALA A 521 102.46 60.67 79.92
CA ALA A 521 103.86 60.97 80.28
C ALA A 521 104.48 62.02 79.34
N GLY A 522 103.98 62.15 78.11
CA GLY A 522 104.41 63.16 77.13
C GLY A 522 103.97 64.59 77.48
N SER A 523 102.83 64.75 78.17
CA SER A 523 102.39 66.06 78.70
C SER A 523 103.27 66.56 79.85
N ASP A 524 103.78 65.65 80.70
CA ASP A 524 104.67 65.98 81.82
C ASP A 524 106.08 66.38 81.32
N ILE A 525 106.56 65.76 80.24
CA ILE A 525 107.82 66.13 79.55
C ILE A 525 107.70 67.50 78.87
N SER A 526 106.54 67.82 78.29
CA SER A 526 106.29 69.12 77.65
C SER A 526 106.22 70.27 78.67
N GLN A 527 105.72 70.02 79.89
CA GLN A 527 105.75 71.00 80.99
C GLN A 527 107.18 71.24 81.53
N LEU A 528 108.04 70.20 81.56
CA LEU A 528 109.46 70.35 81.90
C LEU A 528 110.25 71.11 80.81
N GLN A 529 109.89 70.96 79.53
CA GLN A 529 110.50 71.71 78.43
C GLN A 529 110.12 73.21 78.42
N TYR A 530 108.93 73.57 78.89
CA TYR A 530 108.53 74.98 79.04
C TYR A 530 109.32 75.70 80.15
N LEU A 531 109.58 75.03 81.28
CA LEU A 531 110.45 75.54 82.36
C LEU A 531 111.91 75.71 81.93
N VAL A 532 112.41 74.86 81.01
CA VAL A 532 113.76 75.00 80.43
C VAL A 532 113.83 76.17 79.45
N HIS A 533 112.77 76.43 78.66
CA HIS A 533 112.69 77.58 77.77
C HIS A 533 112.67 78.91 78.54
N ASP A 534 111.93 78.99 79.64
CA ASP A 534 111.86 80.16 80.54
C ASP A 534 113.22 80.47 81.22
N LEU A 535 114.03 79.44 81.51
CA LEU A 535 115.40 79.60 82.01
C LEU A 535 116.41 80.01 80.90
N MET A 536 116.13 79.68 79.64
CA MET A 536 116.99 80.08 78.51
C MET A 536 116.75 81.53 78.07
N GLU A 537 115.52 82.06 78.15
CA GLU A 537 115.25 83.49 77.92
C GLU A 537 115.92 84.40 78.96
N ASN A 538 115.93 83.98 80.25
CA ASN A 538 116.70 84.66 81.30
C ASN A 538 118.23 84.62 81.07
N THR A 539 118.73 83.68 80.26
CA THR A 539 120.16 83.57 79.90
C THR A 539 120.51 84.41 78.65
N GLN A 540 119.54 84.71 77.80
CA GLN A 540 119.69 85.56 76.61
C GLN A 540 119.70 87.06 76.97
N GLU A 541 118.95 87.48 78.01
CA GLU A 541 118.96 88.86 78.54
C GLU A 541 120.27 89.22 79.28
N LEU A 542 120.99 88.24 79.83
CA LEU A 542 122.33 88.41 80.45
C LEU A 542 123.49 88.40 79.43
N LYS A 543 123.27 88.01 78.17
CA LYS A 543 124.26 88.12 77.07
C LYS A 543 124.31 89.51 76.43
N LEU A 544 123.23 90.30 76.51
CA LEU A 544 123.16 91.67 75.98
C LEU A 544 123.81 92.74 76.88
N PHE A 545 124.28 92.37 78.08
CA PHE A 545 125.11 93.22 78.94
C PHE A 545 126.63 92.92 78.87
N MET A 546 127.07 91.90 78.11
CA MET A 546 128.49 91.51 78.01
C MET A 546 129.19 91.87 76.67
N GLU A 547 128.47 92.37 75.65
CA GLU A 547 129.07 92.82 74.38
C GLU A 547 129.31 94.34 74.30
N LEU A 548 129.06 95.08 75.38
CA LEU A 548 129.35 96.51 75.55
C LEU A 548 130.68 96.80 76.29
N TYR A 549 131.59 95.83 76.34
CA TYR A 549 132.97 95.98 76.85
C TYR A 549 133.95 95.01 76.18
N LYS A 550 134.43 95.34 74.97
CA LYS A 550 135.81 95.08 74.48
C LYS A 550 135.97 95.55 73.02
N HIS A 551 136.37 96.80 72.84
CA HIS A 551 137.29 97.18 71.78
C HIS A 551 138.61 97.55 72.47
N GLU A 552 139.71 96.85 72.16
CA GLU A 552 141.00 97.50 71.96
C GLU A 552 142.12 96.57 71.48
N SER A 553 142.77 97.06 70.41
CA SER A 553 144.18 96.89 70.05
C SER A 553 144.59 95.52 69.48
N THR A 554 145.54 95.41 68.55
CA THR A 554 146.75 96.22 68.31
C THR A 554 147.29 95.81 66.91
N ASP A 555 148.16 96.53 66.21
CA ASP A 555 148.78 97.84 66.38
C ASP A 555 149.47 98.21 65.05
N SER A 556 149.71 99.50 64.85
CA SER A 556 150.51 100.06 63.76
C SER A 556 151.98 100.19 64.18
N ARG A 557 152.92 100.11 63.21
CA ARG A 557 154.27 100.68 63.31
C ARG A 557 154.94 100.71 61.92
N GLN A 558 155.56 101.77 61.41
CA GLN A 558 156.39 102.83 62.04
C GLN A 558 156.51 104.12 61.20
N LEU A 559 156.59 105.27 61.91
CA LEU A 559 157.56 106.40 61.85
C LEU A 559 157.77 107.18 60.51
N MET A 560 157.28 108.44 60.38
CA MET A 560 157.89 109.75 60.78
C MET A 560 158.91 110.28 59.73
N GLU A 561 158.98 111.55 59.28
CA GLU A 561 158.34 112.82 59.62
C GLU A 561 158.82 113.93 58.62
N SER A 562 158.17 115.10 58.69
CA SER A 562 158.72 116.47 58.54
C SER A 562 158.56 117.28 57.22
N ARG A 563 157.58 118.19 57.30
CA ARG A 563 157.60 119.67 57.14
C ARG A 563 157.96 120.36 55.80
N ASP A 564 157.06 121.30 55.48
CA ASP A 564 157.10 122.36 54.47
C ASP A 564 158.35 123.27 54.50
N LYS A 565 158.74 123.68 53.29
CA LYS A 565 159.20 125.01 52.87
C LYS A 565 160.30 125.69 53.71
N GLU A 566 161.53 125.33 53.36
CA GLU A 566 162.58 126.31 53.11
C GLU A 566 162.79 126.32 51.59
N LEU A 567 162.00 127.08 50.84
CA LEU A 567 162.36 128.44 50.45
C LEU A 567 163.82 128.52 49.95
N TYR A 568 163.95 128.58 48.62
CA TYR A 568 164.36 129.82 47.93
C TYR A 568 165.47 129.66 46.89
N GLU A 569 166.25 128.57 46.86
CA GLU A 569 167.40 128.48 45.92
C GLU A 569 167.23 127.47 44.76
N TRP A 570 166.47 126.38 44.90
CA TRP A 570 166.38 125.38 43.81
C TRP A 570 165.34 125.67 42.72
N ALA A 571 164.65 126.81 42.82
CA ALA A 571 163.91 127.40 41.71
C ALA A 571 164.81 127.96 40.60
N ARG A 572 166.15 127.90 40.70
CA ARG A 572 167.04 128.36 39.61
C ARG A 572 167.51 127.29 38.61
N VAL A 573 167.12 126.02 38.75
CA VAL A 573 167.34 124.99 37.70
C VAL A 573 166.07 124.17 37.38
N HIS A 574 164.94 124.88 37.31
CA HIS A 574 163.92 124.58 36.31
C HIS A 574 164.55 124.17 34.96
N VAL A 575 163.79 123.51 34.08
CA VAL A 575 164.15 123.24 32.67
C VAL A 575 164.90 121.93 32.39
N LEU A 576 165.64 121.33 33.34
CA LEU A 576 166.34 120.04 33.22
C LEU A 576 165.52 118.77 32.85
N LYS A 577 164.41 118.55 33.56
CA LYS A 577 164.00 117.19 34.01
C LYS A 577 162.57 116.81 33.61
N CYS A 578 162.19 117.16 32.37
CA CYS A 578 160.97 116.71 31.70
C CYS A 578 161.28 115.66 30.61
N SER A 579 161.61 114.41 30.98
CA SER A 579 161.36 113.26 30.10
C SER A 579 161.48 111.90 30.84
N LEU A 580 160.41 111.09 30.77
CA LEU A 580 160.30 109.62 31.00
C LEU A 580 160.19 109.04 32.45
N ASN A 581 159.04 108.43 32.82
CA ASN A 581 158.86 106.98 33.18
C ASN A 581 157.60 106.53 34.01
N GLU A 582 157.15 105.31 33.69
CA GLU A 582 156.53 104.19 34.47
C GLU A 582 155.13 104.22 35.13
N SER A 583 154.59 105.34 35.61
CA SER A 583 153.31 105.30 36.40
C SER A 583 152.02 104.99 35.58
N LYS A 584 152.02 105.09 34.25
CA LYS A 584 150.83 104.81 33.40
C LYS A 584 150.63 103.33 33.03
N LEU A 585 151.64 102.48 33.22
CA LEU A 585 151.55 101.05 32.83
C LEU A 585 150.85 100.22 33.91
N GLU A 586 151.12 100.48 35.20
CA GLU A 586 150.52 99.76 36.32
C GLU A 586 148.99 99.93 36.40
N GLN A 587 148.47 101.14 36.14
CA GLN A 587 147.02 101.38 36.11
C GLN A 587 146.30 100.59 35.00
N ARG A 588 146.97 100.31 33.87
CA ARG A 588 146.41 99.49 32.78
C ARG A 588 146.38 98.00 33.13
N VAL A 589 147.36 97.52 33.88
CA VAL A 589 147.42 96.11 34.32
C VAL A 589 146.35 95.82 35.38
N ILE A 590 146.14 96.72 36.35
CA ILE A 590 145.09 96.56 37.36
C ILE A 590 143.70 96.53 36.69
N ALA A 591 143.42 97.48 35.78
CA ALA A 591 142.16 97.51 35.04
C ALA A 591 141.94 96.25 34.17
N ALA A 592 143.01 95.68 33.61
CA ALA A 592 142.94 94.43 32.85
C ALA A 592 142.64 93.22 33.75
N ASN A 593 143.26 93.13 34.93
CA ASN A 593 143.02 92.05 35.89
C ASN A 593 141.60 92.12 36.48
N GLU A 594 141.09 93.32 36.78
CA GLU A 594 139.70 93.51 37.22
C GLU A 594 138.69 93.12 36.12
N ALA A 595 138.97 93.47 34.86
CA ALA A 595 138.15 93.04 33.73
C ALA A 595 138.19 91.52 33.49
N GLU A 596 139.36 90.89 33.67
CA GLU A 596 139.51 89.44 33.58
C GLU A 596 138.73 88.71 34.69
N ALA A 597 138.85 89.17 35.95
CA ALA A 597 138.09 88.61 37.08
C ALA A 597 136.57 88.70 36.86
N MET A 598 136.08 89.85 36.37
CA MET A 598 134.68 90.03 36.00
C MET A 598 134.24 89.09 34.86
N SER A 599 135.12 88.82 33.90
CA SER A 599 134.84 87.88 32.81
C SER A 599 134.80 86.43 33.28
N GLN A 600 135.70 86.03 34.18
CA GLN A 600 135.74 84.69 34.77
C GLN A 600 134.54 84.43 35.68
N GLN A 601 134.12 85.43 36.47
CA GLN A 601 132.89 85.34 37.28
C GLN A 601 131.65 85.17 36.39
N ARG A 602 131.55 85.92 35.28
CA ARG A 602 130.45 85.76 34.32
C ARG A 602 130.46 84.38 33.68
N LEU A 603 131.63 83.88 33.28
CA LEU A 603 131.80 82.53 32.76
C LEU A 603 131.32 81.48 33.78
N ALA A 604 131.76 81.56 35.03
CA ALA A 604 131.33 80.66 36.10
C ALA A 604 129.80 80.71 36.34
N THR A 605 129.17 81.89 36.30
CA THR A 605 127.70 82.00 36.40
C THR A 605 126.99 81.35 35.20
N THR A 606 127.47 81.57 33.98
CA THR A 606 126.86 80.95 32.79
C THR A 606 127.10 79.44 32.74
N GLU A 607 128.24 78.97 33.22
CA GLU A 607 128.54 77.54 33.32
C GLU A 607 127.64 76.88 34.37
N ALA A 608 127.39 77.52 35.51
CA ALA A 608 126.43 77.05 36.51
C ALA A 608 124.99 76.97 35.93
N GLU A 609 124.53 78.01 35.22
CA GLU A 609 123.23 78.01 34.52
C GLU A 609 123.13 76.88 33.48
N ILE A 610 124.19 76.64 32.70
CA ILE A 610 124.24 75.53 31.74
C ILE A 610 124.12 74.19 32.45
N THR A 611 124.81 73.99 33.60
CA THR A 611 124.69 72.75 34.36
C THR A 611 123.29 72.55 34.94
N GLU A 612 122.63 73.62 35.42
CA GLU A 612 121.26 73.56 35.92
C GLU A 612 120.27 73.22 34.80
N LEU A 613 120.40 73.85 33.63
CA LEU A 613 119.56 73.56 32.46
C LEU A 613 119.75 72.12 31.95
N ARG A 614 120.99 71.60 31.96
CA ARG A 614 121.25 70.20 31.63
C ARG A 614 120.60 69.25 32.61
N GLN A 615 120.65 69.55 33.92
CA GLN A 615 119.98 68.75 34.93
C GLN A 615 118.45 68.79 34.76
N LYS A 616 117.87 69.95 34.47
CA LYS A 616 116.43 70.12 34.18
C LYS A 616 115.99 69.36 32.92
N LEU A 617 116.83 69.37 31.88
CA LEU A 617 116.59 68.60 30.65
C LEU A 617 116.67 67.08 30.92
N GLU A 618 117.60 66.64 31.76
CA GLU A 618 117.71 65.23 32.12
C GLU A 618 116.58 64.76 33.05
N THR A 619 116.08 65.62 33.94
CA THR A 619 114.85 65.33 34.70
C THR A 619 113.64 65.25 33.77
N SER A 620 113.45 66.21 32.86
CA SER A 620 112.30 66.19 31.94
C SER A 620 112.36 65.02 30.96
N ARG A 621 113.57 64.62 30.51
CA ARG A 621 113.77 63.42 29.69
C ARG A 621 113.38 62.15 30.44
N ARG A 622 113.79 62.02 31.71
CA ARG A 622 113.38 60.88 32.56
C ARG A 622 111.88 60.86 32.79
N ASP A 623 111.25 62.02 32.99
CA ASP A 623 109.80 62.13 33.15
C ASP A 623 109.04 61.78 31.87
N LEU A 624 109.54 62.17 30.69
CA LEU A 624 108.98 61.77 29.39
C LEU A 624 109.03 60.26 29.18
N VAL A 625 110.13 59.60 29.55
CA VAL A 625 110.24 58.13 29.48
C VAL A 625 109.23 57.49 30.43
N ARG A 626 109.15 57.94 31.69
CA ARG A 626 108.17 57.43 32.67
C ARG A 626 106.73 57.59 32.17
N LEU A 627 106.38 58.77 31.64
CA LEU A 627 105.05 59.01 31.09
C LEU A 627 104.78 58.15 29.84
N SER A 628 105.78 57.95 28.98
CA SER A 628 105.65 57.05 27.83
C SER A 628 105.44 55.59 28.26
N ASP A 629 106.12 55.14 29.32
CA ASP A 629 105.97 53.76 29.83
C ASP A 629 104.60 53.57 30.50
N ILE A 630 104.12 54.57 31.25
CA ILE A 630 102.76 54.58 31.79
C ILE A 630 101.73 54.54 30.65
N LEU A 631 101.94 55.32 29.59
CA LEU A 631 101.02 55.36 28.45
C LEU A 631 100.98 54.02 27.71
N LYS A 632 102.13 53.36 27.52
CA LYS A 632 102.19 51.99 26.95
C LYS A 632 101.47 50.98 27.84
N SER A 633 101.74 50.99 29.14
CA SER A 633 101.06 50.09 30.09
C SER A 633 99.54 50.31 30.09
N LYS A 634 99.07 51.56 30.01
CA LYS A 634 97.65 51.86 29.90
C LYS A 634 97.06 51.43 28.56
N HIS A 635 97.81 51.53 27.47
CA HIS A 635 97.39 51.02 26.16
C HIS A 635 97.23 49.49 26.18
N GLU A 636 98.20 48.77 26.74
CA GLU A 636 98.15 47.32 26.94
C GLU A 636 96.95 46.92 27.81
N GLU A 637 96.64 47.67 28.87
CA GLU A 637 95.45 47.47 29.71
C GLU A 637 94.15 47.69 28.90
N CYS A 638 94.08 48.74 28.08
CA CYS A 638 92.95 48.97 27.18
C CYS A 638 92.77 47.86 26.14
N GLU A 639 93.86 47.36 25.56
CA GLU A 639 93.81 46.21 24.64
C GLU A 639 93.30 44.95 25.34
N ALA A 640 93.76 44.69 26.58
CA ALA A 640 93.23 43.59 27.39
C ALA A 640 91.73 43.74 27.65
N TYR A 641 91.24 44.93 28.00
CA TYR A 641 89.81 45.17 28.16
C TYR A 641 89.02 44.99 26.86
N VAL A 642 89.57 45.37 25.71
CA VAL A 642 88.93 45.12 24.40
C VAL A 642 88.78 43.62 24.17
N VAL A 643 89.82 42.83 24.42
CA VAL A 643 89.77 41.37 24.29
C VAL A 643 88.76 40.75 25.27
N GLU A 644 88.68 41.24 26.51
CA GLU A 644 87.66 40.79 27.46
C GLU A 644 86.24 41.14 27.01
N ILE A 645 86.02 42.36 26.51
CA ILE A 645 84.72 42.81 25.98
C ILE A 645 84.33 41.96 24.77
N GLU A 646 85.26 41.69 23.85
CA GLU A 646 85.02 40.81 22.71
C GLU A 646 84.71 39.40 23.16
N SER A 647 85.44 38.84 24.13
CA SER A 647 85.16 37.52 24.69
C SER A 647 83.77 37.44 25.34
N ILE A 648 83.36 38.47 26.08
CA ILE A 648 82.02 38.57 26.67
C ILE A 648 80.97 38.71 25.56
N GLY A 649 81.26 39.50 24.50
CA GLY A 649 80.41 39.66 23.33
C GLY A 649 80.12 38.34 22.64
N HIS A 650 81.15 37.55 22.32
CA HIS A 650 80.99 36.22 21.73
C HIS A 650 80.20 35.27 22.64
N ALA A 651 80.47 35.26 23.95
CA ALA A 651 79.72 34.42 24.90
C ALA A 651 78.23 34.83 24.96
N TYR A 652 77.94 36.13 24.87
CA TYR A 652 76.57 36.63 24.81
C TYR A 652 75.88 36.26 23.50
N GLU A 653 76.56 36.38 22.35
CA GLU A 653 76.06 35.95 21.05
C GLU A 653 75.74 34.45 21.01
N ASP A 654 76.62 33.61 21.59
CA ASP A 654 76.39 32.18 21.72
C ASP A 654 75.14 31.88 22.58
N ILE A 655 74.99 32.56 23.71
CA ILE A 655 73.79 32.43 24.56
C ILE A 655 72.54 32.91 23.82
N MET A 656 72.61 34.01 23.08
CA MET A 656 71.48 34.50 22.27
C MET A 656 71.09 33.50 21.19
N SER A 657 72.07 32.91 20.50
CA SER A 657 71.85 31.86 19.50
C SER A 657 71.21 30.61 20.12
N GLN A 658 71.70 30.16 21.28
CA GLN A 658 71.10 29.06 22.03
C GLN A 658 69.67 29.37 22.47
N ASN A 659 69.41 30.57 23.00
CA ASN A 659 68.07 31.00 23.39
C ASN A 659 67.11 31.04 22.18
N GLN A 660 67.58 31.50 21.02
CA GLN A 660 66.80 31.50 19.79
C GLN A 660 66.47 30.07 19.33
N GLN A 661 67.42 29.14 19.43
CA GLN A 661 67.18 27.72 19.13
C GLN A 661 66.18 27.09 20.10
N LEU A 662 66.28 27.39 21.41
CA LEU A 662 65.33 26.90 22.41
C LEU A 662 63.92 27.46 22.19
N LEU A 663 63.80 28.75 21.85
CA LEU A 663 62.52 29.36 21.48
C LEU A 663 61.92 28.68 20.25
N GLN A 664 62.73 28.40 19.23
CA GLN A 664 62.28 27.70 18.04
C GLN A 664 61.79 26.27 18.36
N GLN A 665 62.50 25.54 19.23
CA GLN A 665 62.06 24.22 19.69
C GLN A 665 60.74 24.26 20.48
N ILE A 666 60.53 25.29 21.30
CA ILE A 666 59.27 25.49 22.03
C ILE A 666 58.13 25.75 21.03
N ILE A 667 58.33 26.61 20.04
CA ILE A 667 57.35 26.89 19.00
C ILE A 667 57.00 25.62 18.22
N GLU A 668 58.01 24.86 17.78
CA GLU A 668 57.80 23.60 17.04
C GLU A 668 57.06 22.55 17.88
N ARG A 669 57.38 22.45 19.17
CA ARG A 669 56.68 21.58 20.12
C ARG A 669 55.23 22.01 20.30
N ASP A 670 54.97 23.32 20.42
CA ASP A 670 53.62 23.85 20.60
C ASP A 670 52.77 23.71 19.33
N ASP A 671 53.38 23.83 18.15
CA ASP A 671 52.77 23.51 16.86
C ASP A 671 52.42 22.02 16.77
N HIS A 672 53.32 21.14 17.21
CA HIS A 672 53.06 19.71 17.26
C HIS A 672 51.93 19.36 18.23
N ASN A 673 51.93 19.95 19.42
CA ASN A 673 50.85 19.79 20.41
C ASN A 673 49.50 20.28 19.87
N THR A 674 49.49 21.40 19.15
CA THR A 674 48.28 21.92 18.50
C THR A 674 47.78 20.97 17.42
N LYS A 675 48.67 20.37 16.62
CA LYS A 675 48.31 19.34 15.62
C LYS A 675 47.72 18.11 16.29
N LEU A 676 48.36 17.57 17.33
CA LEU A 676 47.85 16.42 18.09
C LEU A 676 46.48 16.73 18.73
N PHE A 677 46.29 17.93 19.27
CA PHE A 677 45.01 18.36 19.81
C PHE A 677 43.92 18.40 18.71
N MET A 678 44.22 18.98 17.55
CA MET A 678 43.29 19.00 16.41
C MET A 678 42.94 17.60 15.93
N GLU A 679 43.92 16.70 15.83
CA GLU A 679 43.69 15.30 15.48
C GLU A 679 42.85 14.58 16.53
N GLY A 680 43.09 14.83 17.83
CA GLY A 680 42.27 14.30 18.93
C GLY A 680 40.82 14.78 18.87
N VAL A 681 40.60 16.05 18.56
CA VAL A 681 39.24 16.61 18.35
C VAL A 681 38.56 15.96 17.14
N LYS A 682 39.26 15.83 16.01
CA LYS A 682 38.72 15.16 14.81
C LYS A 682 38.38 13.70 15.09
N ALA A 683 39.27 12.97 15.78
CA ALA A 683 39.04 11.59 16.18
C ALA A 683 37.80 11.48 17.07
N LYS A 684 37.64 12.35 18.06
CA LYS A 684 36.45 12.39 18.93
C LYS A 684 35.17 12.70 18.14
N GLN A 685 35.19 13.69 17.27
CA GLN A 685 34.03 14.01 16.40
C GLN A 685 33.64 12.82 15.53
N SER A 686 34.62 12.13 14.94
CA SER A 686 34.37 10.93 14.13
C SER A 686 33.81 9.77 14.97
N HIS A 687 34.33 9.57 16.18
CA HIS A 687 33.82 8.58 17.13
C HIS A 687 32.37 8.88 17.53
N ASP A 688 32.07 10.14 17.86
CA ASP A 688 30.72 10.54 18.25
C ASP A 688 29.73 10.39 17.09
N ALA A 689 30.14 10.73 15.86
CA ALA A 689 29.36 10.48 14.65
C ALA A 689 29.06 8.97 14.47
N LEU A 690 30.09 8.12 14.52
CA LEU A 690 29.94 6.67 14.43
C LEU A 690 29.06 6.11 15.55
N HIS A 691 29.22 6.61 16.78
CA HIS A 691 28.39 6.21 17.91
C HIS A 691 26.91 6.56 17.68
N THR A 692 26.62 7.75 17.15
CA THR A 692 25.23 8.11 16.81
C THR A 692 24.65 7.25 15.68
N GLU A 693 25.48 6.86 14.69
CA GLU A 693 25.08 5.95 13.62
C GLU A 693 24.80 4.54 14.17
N VAL A 694 25.67 4.01 15.04
CA VAL A 694 25.46 2.73 15.73
C VAL A 694 24.17 2.75 16.55
N CYS A 695 23.91 3.82 17.31
CA CYS A 695 22.65 3.99 18.04
C CYS A 695 21.43 4.01 17.10
N SER A 696 21.55 4.63 15.93
CA SER A 696 20.49 4.66 14.92
C SER A 696 20.22 3.27 14.34
N LEU A 697 21.28 2.54 13.96
CA LEU A 697 21.19 1.18 13.45
C LEU A 697 20.60 0.22 14.50
N LEU A 698 20.96 0.39 15.78
CA LEU A 698 20.38 -0.40 16.87
C LEU A 698 18.87 -0.18 16.99
N ARG A 699 18.39 1.06 16.88
CA ARG A 699 16.95 1.36 16.87
C ARG A 699 16.26 0.77 15.65
N ASN A 700 16.88 0.85 14.47
CA ASN A 700 16.35 0.25 13.25
C ASN A 700 16.25 -1.27 13.37
N LEU A 701 17.23 -1.92 14.00
CA LEU A 701 17.22 -3.36 14.26
C LEU A 701 16.13 -3.75 15.27
N GLN A 702 15.94 -2.96 16.33
CA GLN A 702 14.82 -3.15 17.26
C GLN A 702 13.46 -3.01 16.56
N HIS A 703 13.32 -2.03 15.67
CA HIS A 703 12.11 -1.85 14.86
C HIS A 703 11.88 -3.01 13.86
N ALA A 704 12.94 -3.48 13.21
CA ALA A 704 12.88 -4.65 12.34
C ALA A 704 12.47 -5.92 13.10
N ASN A 705 12.97 -6.10 14.33
CA ASN A 705 12.57 -7.22 15.19
C ASN A 705 11.09 -7.16 15.58
N THR A 706 10.57 -5.99 15.96
CA THR A 706 9.13 -5.86 16.28
C THR A 706 8.26 -6.12 15.05
N LEU A 707 8.66 -5.64 13.87
CA LEU A 707 7.98 -5.98 12.61
C LEU A 707 8.03 -7.48 12.32
N MET A 708 9.18 -8.13 12.53
CA MET A 708 9.34 -9.56 12.34
C MET A 708 8.39 -10.36 13.25
N ASP A 709 8.26 -9.96 14.52
CA ASP A 709 7.34 -10.62 15.45
C ASP A 709 5.87 -10.41 15.07
N LEU A 710 5.50 -9.23 14.54
CA LEU A 710 4.18 -9.00 13.96
C LEU A 710 3.92 -9.90 12.75
N TYR A 711 4.91 -10.08 11.87
CA TYR A 711 4.80 -10.99 10.73
C TYR A 711 4.70 -12.45 11.17
N LYS A 712 5.45 -12.89 12.18
CA LYS A 712 5.31 -14.25 12.76
C LYS A 712 3.90 -14.49 13.28
N GLN A 713 3.32 -13.52 14.00
CA GLN A 713 1.93 -13.63 14.46
C GLN A 713 0.93 -13.70 13.29
N LYS A 714 1.17 -12.95 12.20
CA LYS A 714 0.34 -13.02 10.99
C LYS A 714 0.46 -14.38 10.29
N ILE A 715 1.67 -14.94 10.20
CA ILE A 715 1.91 -16.28 9.66
C ILE A 715 1.15 -17.32 10.47
N PHE A 716 1.27 -17.29 11.80
CA PHE A 716 0.54 -18.21 12.68
C PHE A 716 -0.98 -18.17 12.46
N ARG A 717 -1.56 -16.96 12.32
CA ARG A 717 -2.99 -16.81 12.00
C ARG A 717 -3.37 -17.40 10.63
N LEU A 718 -2.53 -17.20 9.62
CA LEU A 718 -2.76 -17.74 8.28
C LEU A 718 -2.62 -19.27 8.24
N GLU A 719 -1.66 -19.83 8.99
CA GLU A 719 -1.50 -21.27 9.16
C GLU A 719 -2.69 -21.90 9.87
N ASP A 720 -3.23 -21.26 10.90
CA ASP A 720 -4.43 -21.73 11.59
C ASP A 720 -5.67 -21.69 10.69
N GLN A 721 -5.85 -20.60 9.93
CA GLN A 721 -6.89 -20.53 8.91
C GLN A 721 -6.74 -21.63 7.86
N LEU A 722 -5.53 -21.86 7.33
CA LEU A 722 -5.26 -22.92 6.38
C LEU A 722 -5.59 -24.29 6.95
N ARG A 723 -5.26 -24.54 8.23
CA ARG A 723 -5.62 -25.76 8.95
C ARG A 723 -7.14 -25.97 8.97
N VAL A 724 -7.91 -24.93 9.32
CA VAL A 724 -9.38 -24.98 9.32
C VAL A 724 -9.94 -25.27 7.93
N TRP A 725 -9.42 -24.60 6.89
CA TRP A 725 -9.85 -24.85 5.51
C TRP A 725 -9.52 -26.27 5.05
N SER A 726 -8.33 -26.78 5.38
CA SER A 726 -7.92 -28.15 5.04
C SER A 726 -8.81 -29.21 5.70
N GLU A 727 -9.17 -28.99 6.96
CA GLU A 727 -10.07 -29.86 7.71
C GLU A 727 -11.49 -29.84 7.11
N ARG A 728 -11.97 -28.67 6.69
CA ARG A 728 -13.26 -28.54 6.00
C ARG A 728 -13.26 -29.24 4.64
N ALA A 729 -12.19 -29.10 3.86
CA ALA A 729 -12.03 -29.79 2.58
C ALA A 729 -12.00 -31.31 2.77
N ARG A 730 -11.30 -31.80 3.80
CA ARG A 730 -11.28 -33.23 4.16
C ARG A 730 -12.68 -33.76 4.47
N ARG A 731 -13.46 -33.04 5.29
CA ARG A 731 -14.86 -33.42 5.61
C ARG A 731 -15.75 -33.45 4.37
N LEU A 732 -15.66 -32.43 3.51
CA LEU A 732 -16.42 -32.41 2.26
C LEU A 732 -16.05 -33.58 1.34
N SER A 733 -14.78 -33.97 1.30
CA SER A 733 -14.32 -35.15 0.56
C SER A 733 -14.89 -36.45 1.15
N GLU A 734 -14.91 -36.58 2.48
CA GLU A 734 -15.49 -37.73 3.19
C GLU A 734 -17.01 -37.83 2.94
N ASP A 735 -17.73 -36.70 3.04
CA ASP A 735 -19.15 -36.61 2.74
C ASP A 735 -19.44 -36.98 1.27
N GLY A 736 -18.63 -36.48 0.34
CA GLY A 736 -18.73 -36.83 -1.08
C GLY A 736 -18.51 -38.32 -1.35
N MET A 737 -17.54 -38.94 -0.68
CA MET A 737 -17.31 -40.39 -0.73
C MET A 737 -18.53 -41.15 -0.21
N GLN A 738 -19.09 -40.73 0.92
CA GLN A 738 -20.26 -41.35 1.54
C GLN A 738 -21.51 -41.24 0.65
N GLN A 739 -21.72 -40.08 0.03
CA GLN A 739 -22.81 -39.86 -0.93
C GLN A 739 -22.63 -40.73 -2.18
N SER A 740 -21.41 -40.85 -2.71
CA SER A 740 -21.10 -41.72 -3.85
C SER A 740 -21.40 -43.19 -3.54
N ILE A 741 -21.01 -43.67 -2.36
CA ILE A 741 -21.33 -45.03 -1.89
C ILE A 741 -22.86 -45.23 -1.78
N SER A 742 -23.58 -44.25 -1.22
CA SER A 742 -25.04 -44.29 -1.11
C SER A 742 -25.73 -44.32 -2.48
N LEU A 743 -25.24 -43.52 -3.44
CA LEU A 743 -25.73 -43.51 -4.81
C LEU A 743 -25.49 -44.85 -5.49
N ALA A 744 -24.30 -45.43 -5.37
CA ALA A 744 -23.97 -46.74 -5.91
C ALA A 744 -24.85 -47.85 -5.31
N ASN A 745 -25.14 -47.80 -4.00
CA ASN A 745 -26.08 -48.71 -3.35
C ASN A 745 -27.51 -48.56 -3.91
N SER A 746 -27.96 -47.32 -4.11
CA SER A 746 -29.29 -47.00 -4.64
C SER A 746 -29.44 -47.45 -6.11
N GLN A 747 -28.40 -47.24 -6.92
CA GLN A 747 -28.32 -47.74 -8.28
C GLN A 747 -28.36 -49.28 -8.33
N ARG A 748 -27.64 -49.97 -7.44
CA ARG A 748 -27.72 -51.44 -7.31
C ARG A 748 -29.15 -51.91 -6.98
N LYS A 749 -29.84 -51.25 -6.04
CA LYS A 749 -31.25 -51.57 -5.73
C LYS A 749 -32.17 -51.34 -6.94
N LEU A 750 -32.00 -50.23 -7.65
CA LEU A 750 -32.76 -49.92 -8.87
C LEU A 750 -32.51 -50.95 -9.97
N ALA A 751 -31.27 -51.38 -10.17
CA ALA A 751 -30.93 -52.44 -11.11
C ALA A 751 -31.59 -53.77 -10.73
N GLY A 752 -31.61 -54.11 -9.45
CA GLY A 752 -32.34 -55.28 -8.92
C GLY A 752 -33.83 -55.23 -9.26
N MET A 753 -34.52 -54.14 -8.90
CA MET A 753 -35.95 -53.97 -9.20
C MET A 753 -36.24 -53.95 -10.71
N ARG A 754 -35.35 -53.33 -11.51
CA ARG A 754 -35.47 -53.34 -12.98
C ARG A 754 -35.35 -54.75 -13.55
N GLY A 755 -34.55 -55.63 -12.93
CA GLY A 755 -34.45 -57.05 -13.29
C GLY A 755 -35.68 -57.88 -12.90
N GLU A 756 -36.40 -57.49 -11.86
CA GLU A 756 -37.65 -58.14 -11.43
C GLU A 756 -38.87 -57.69 -12.25
N ALA A 757 -38.89 -56.44 -12.72
CA ALA A 757 -39.98 -55.88 -13.54
C ALA A 757 -40.37 -56.73 -14.77
N PRO A 758 -39.45 -57.27 -15.60
CA PRO A 758 -39.83 -58.14 -16.72
C PRO A 758 -40.39 -59.49 -16.27
N LYS A 759 -39.94 -60.04 -15.13
CA LYS A 759 -40.50 -61.30 -14.58
C LYS A 759 -41.95 -61.11 -14.14
N LEU A 760 -42.23 -60.01 -13.44
CA LEU A 760 -43.58 -59.61 -13.05
C LEU A 760 -44.47 -59.34 -14.28
N ARG A 761 -43.93 -58.68 -15.30
CA ARG A 761 -44.64 -58.44 -16.57
C ARG A 761 -44.98 -59.75 -17.28
N HIS A 762 -44.03 -60.67 -17.38
CA HIS A 762 -44.25 -61.99 -17.99
C HIS A 762 -45.31 -62.79 -17.25
N SER A 763 -45.27 -62.81 -15.90
CA SER A 763 -46.31 -63.44 -15.09
C SER A 763 -47.68 -62.77 -15.27
N MET A 764 -47.73 -61.45 -15.44
CA MET A 764 -48.98 -60.74 -15.73
C MET A 764 -49.52 -61.09 -17.11
N ASP A 765 -48.67 -61.20 -18.13
CA ASP A 765 -49.04 -61.62 -19.48
C ASP A 765 -49.54 -63.09 -19.49
N GLU A 766 -48.90 -63.98 -18.73
CA GLU A 766 -49.36 -65.36 -18.50
C GLU A 766 -50.73 -65.41 -17.81
N LEU A 767 -50.94 -64.59 -16.79
CA LEU A 767 -52.25 -64.49 -16.14
C LEU A 767 -53.30 -63.91 -17.10
N GLN A 768 -52.95 -62.93 -17.91
CA GLN A 768 -53.87 -62.28 -18.84
C GLN A 768 -54.27 -63.21 -19.99
N THR A 769 -53.34 -64.00 -20.52
CA THR A 769 -53.63 -65.06 -21.50
C THR A 769 -54.51 -66.15 -20.89
N LYS A 770 -54.25 -66.56 -19.64
CA LYS A 770 -55.08 -67.53 -18.91
C LYS A 770 -56.50 -67.00 -18.65
N VAL A 771 -56.64 -65.73 -18.27
CA VAL A 771 -57.95 -65.06 -18.17
C VAL A 771 -58.64 -65.04 -19.53
N GLY A 772 -57.92 -64.75 -20.62
CA GLY A 772 -58.45 -64.83 -21.99
C GLY A 772 -59.01 -66.21 -22.34
N SER A 773 -58.24 -67.27 -22.07
CA SER A 773 -58.67 -68.67 -22.26
C SER A 773 -59.92 -69.00 -21.45
N ASN A 774 -59.92 -68.66 -20.15
CA ASN A 774 -61.07 -68.90 -19.28
C ASN A 774 -62.32 -68.15 -19.75
N ARG A 775 -62.18 -66.93 -20.31
CA ARG A 775 -63.32 -66.19 -20.88
C ARG A 775 -63.89 -66.88 -22.12
N LEU A 776 -63.04 -67.48 -22.95
CA LEU A 776 -63.48 -68.26 -24.10
C LEU A 776 -64.19 -69.55 -23.66
N GLU A 777 -63.62 -70.28 -22.69
CA GLU A 777 -64.26 -71.46 -22.11
C GLU A 777 -65.63 -71.14 -21.49
N VAL A 778 -65.74 -70.03 -20.75
CA VAL A 778 -67.03 -69.57 -20.20
C VAL A 778 -68.03 -69.24 -21.31
N ALA A 779 -67.59 -68.59 -22.39
CA ALA A 779 -68.47 -68.30 -23.53
C ALA A 779 -68.95 -69.59 -24.21
N GLU A 780 -68.08 -70.59 -24.35
CA GLU A 780 -68.41 -71.89 -24.93
C GLU A 780 -69.40 -72.67 -24.04
N LEU A 781 -69.18 -72.66 -22.72
CA LEU A 781 -70.12 -73.23 -21.75
C LEU A 781 -71.49 -72.53 -21.77
N LEU A 782 -71.53 -71.21 -21.95
CA LEU A 782 -72.78 -70.46 -22.09
C LEU A 782 -73.53 -70.81 -23.38
N ILE A 783 -72.80 -71.00 -24.49
CA ILE A 783 -73.39 -71.49 -25.75
C ILE A 783 -73.98 -72.88 -25.56
N GLU A 784 -73.25 -73.79 -24.91
CA GLU A 784 -73.71 -75.15 -24.67
C GLU A 784 -74.94 -75.17 -23.74
N LEU A 785 -74.94 -74.33 -22.70
CA LEU A 785 -76.11 -74.16 -21.84
C LEU A 785 -77.34 -73.70 -22.62
N GLU A 786 -77.18 -72.81 -23.60
CA GLU A 786 -78.30 -72.33 -24.41
C GLU A 786 -78.80 -73.40 -25.39
N LYS A 787 -77.90 -74.21 -25.97
CA LYS A 787 -78.29 -75.39 -26.76
C LYS A 787 -79.08 -76.38 -25.92
N GLU A 788 -78.62 -76.68 -24.71
CA GLU A 788 -79.30 -77.57 -23.78
C GLU A 788 -80.68 -77.02 -23.38
N ARG A 789 -80.79 -75.73 -23.09
CA ARG A 789 -82.08 -75.06 -22.84
C ARG A 789 -83.04 -75.17 -24.03
N PHE A 790 -82.55 -74.99 -25.25
CA PHE A 790 -83.35 -75.14 -26.46
C PHE A 790 -83.80 -76.59 -26.66
N SER A 791 -82.92 -77.56 -26.42
CA SER A 791 -83.23 -78.99 -26.50
C SER A 791 -84.30 -79.38 -25.47
N LYS A 792 -84.17 -78.90 -24.23
CA LYS A 792 -85.13 -79.09 -23.15
C LYS A 792 -86.49 -78.51 -23.53
N LYS A 793 -86.53 -77.28 -24.04
CA LYS A 793 -87.78 -76.64 -24.48
C LYS A 793 -88.47 -77.44 -25.58
N ARG A 794 -87.72 -77.98 -26.54
CA ARG A 794 -88.27 -78.84 -27.59
C ARG A 794 -88.89 -80.13 -27.02
N ILE A 795 -88.21 -80.75 -26.05
CA ILE A 795 -88.73 -81.94 -25.36
C ILE A 795 -90.00 -81.61 -24.56
N GLU A 796 -90.03 -80.45 -23.89
CA GLU A 796 -91.22 -79.95 -23.17
C GLU A 796 -92.39 -79.70 -24.14
N ASP A 797 -92.14 -79.04 -25.27
CA ASP A 797 -93.15 -78.81 -26.33
C ASP A 797 -93.69 -80.14 -26.92
N ASP A 798 -92.81 -81.12 -27.16
CA ASP A 798 -93.20 -82.46 -27.62
C ASP A 798 -94.04 -83.22 -26.57
N LEU A 799 -93.69 -83.08 -25.28
CA LEU A 799 -94.45 -83.64 -24.15
C LEU A 799 -95.85 -83.03 -24.05
N ASP A 800 -95.97 -81.71 -24.17
CA ASP A 800 -97.25 -81.01 -24.14
C ASP A 800 -98.14 -81.39 -25.34
N LEU A 801 -97.55 -81.56 -26.52
CA LEU A 801 -98.25 -82.05 -27.71
C LEU A 801 -98.77 -83.48 -27.50
N MET A 802 -97.92 -84.38 -26.97
CA MET A 802 -98.32 -85.76 -26.70
C MET A 802 -99.36 -85.86 -25.58
N SER A 803 -99.24 -85.03 -24.54
CA SER A 803 -100.22 -84.92 -23.45
C SER A 803 -101.57 -84.43 -23.97
N SER A 804 -101.58 -83.40 -24.82
CA SER A 804 -102.79 -82.88 -25.47
C SER A 804 -103.45 -83.93 -26.37
N LYS A 805 -102.65 -84.70 -27.12
CA LYS A 805 -103.13 -85.79 -27.97
C LYS A 805 -103.71 -86.94 -27.15
N ALA A 806 -103.09 -87.28 -26.02
CA ALA A 806 -103.61 -88.28 -25.09
C ALA A 806 -104.92 -87.82 -24.42
N ASN A 807 -105.03 -86.54 -24.06
CA ASN A 807 -106.26 -85.97 -23.52
C ASN A 807 -107.40 -85.96 -24.54
N SER A 808 -107.13 -85.60 -25.81
CA SER A 808 -108.12 -85.66 -26.88
C SER A 808 -108.60 -87.09 -27.19
N LEU A 809 -107.71 -88.09 -27.09
CA LEU A 809 -108.08 -89.49 -27.25
C LEU A 809 -108.91 -90.01 -26.07
N ARG A 810 -108.62 -89.58 -24.84
CA ARG A 810 -109.45 -89.88 -23.66
C ARG A 810 -110.87 -89.32 -23.82
N GLU A 811 -111.02 -88.07 -24.24
CA GLU A 811 -112.33 -87.44 -24.49
C GLU A 811 -113.14 -88.14 -25.60
N LYS A 812 -112.47 -88.73 -26.61
CA LYS A 812 -113.12 -89.54 -27.65
C LYS A 812 -113.51 -90.94 -27.20
N THR A 813 -112.82 -91.48 -26.20
CA THR A 813 -113.09 -92.82 -25.65
C THR A 813 -114.28 -92.78 -24.69
N ASP A 814 -114.41 -91.72 -23.89
CA ASP A 814 -115.52 -91.54 -22.93
C ASP A 814 -116.85 -91.15 -23.59
N ASN A 815 -116.82 -90.58 -24.80
CA ASN A 815 -118.01 -90.20 -25.58
C ASN A 815 -118.39 -91.23 -26.67
N SER A 816 -117.79 -92.42 -26.67
CA SER A 816 -118.14 -93.48 -27.63
C SER A 816 -119.50 -94.10 -27.32
N ALA A 817 -120.48 -93.84 -28.19
CA ALA A 817 -121.83 -94.43 -28.12
C ALA A 817 -121.83 -95.97 -28.11
N VAL A 818 -120.74 -96.61 -28.56
CA VAL A 818 -120.55 -98.07 -28.53
C VAL A 818 -120.22 -98.56 -27.12
N LEU A 819 -119.42 -97.80 -26.35
CA LEU A 819 -119.08 -98.13 -24.95
C LEU A 819 -120.28 -97.91 -24.02
N GLN A 820 -121.10 -96.90 -24.27
CA GLN A 820 -122.37 -96.70 -23.54
C GLN A 820 -123.40 -97.79 -23.85
N LYS A 821 -123.50 -98.26 -25.11
CA LYS A 821 -124.36 -99.39 -25.47
C LYS A 821 -123.91 -100.70 -24.82
N LEU A 822 -122.61 -101.00 -24.84
CA LEU A 822 -122.06 -102.19 -24.15
C LEU A 822 -122.28 -102.13 -22.63
N HIS A 823 -122.15 -100.96 -22.00
CA HIS A 823 -122.47 -100.81 -20.57
C HIS A 823 -123.96 -100.99 -20.27
N HIS A 824 -124.85 -100.55 -21.18
CA HIS A 824 -126.29 -100.75 -21.05
C HIS A 824 -126.68 -102.22 -21.25
N GLU A 825 -126.12 -102.89 -22.26
CA GLU A 825 -126.33 -104.31 -22.54
C GLU A 825 -125.83 -105.19 -21.39
N VAL A 826 -124.66 -104.93 -20.82
CA VAL A 826 -124.15 -105.65 -19.64
C VAL A 826 -125.07 -105.45 -18.42
N LYS A 827 -125.69 -104.28 -18.28
CA LYS A 827 -126.64 -103.98 -17.21
C LYS A 827 -127.97 -104.74 -17.40
N GLU A 828 -128.47 -104.82 -18.63
CA GLU A 828 -129.67 -105.61 -18.98
C GLU A 828 -129.45 -107.11 -18.78
N TYR A 829 -128.32 -107.66 -19.27
CA TYR A 829 -127.98 -109.08 -19.08
C TYR A 829 -127.79 -109.44 -17.60
N ARG A 830 -127.20 -108.55 -16.78
CA ARG A 830 -127.15 -108.75 -15.32
C ARG A 830 -128.53 -108.70 -14.64
N GLY A 831 -129.51 -108.00 -15.22
CA GLY A 831 -130.89 -107.91 -14.69
C GLY A 831 -131.68 -109.21 -14.86
N ILE A 832 -131.55 -109.89 -16.02
CA ILE A 832 -132.27 -111.13 -16.35
C ILE A 832 -131.89 -112.28 -15.40
N LEU A 833 -130.64 -112.29 -14.94
CA LEU A 833 -130.11 -113.32 -14.04
C LEU A 833 -130.60 -113.19 -12.59
N LYS A 834 -131.27 -112.08 -12.23
CA LYS A 834 -131.82 -111.87 -10.89
C LYS A 834 -133.17 -112.56 -10.71
N CYS A 835 -133.43 -113.06 -9.51
CA CYS A 835 -134.63 -113.78 -9.11
C CYS A 835 -135.85 -112.86 -9.15
N GLY A 836 -136.88 -113.23 -9.92
CA GLY A 836 -138.07 -112.40 -10.15
C GLY A 836 -138.97 -112.16 -8.93
N ILE A 837 -138.63 -112.71 -7.76
CA ILE A 837 -139.36 -112.46 -6.50
C ILE A 837 -138.68 -111.36 -5.66
N CYS A 838 -137.34 -111.32 -5.65
CA CYS A 838 -136.60 -110.34 -4.84
C CYS A 838 -135.82 -109.31 -5.66
N HIS A 839 -135.68 -109.52 -6.98
CA HIS A 839 -134.97 -108.67 -7.94
C HIS A 839 -133.52 -108.31 -7.59
N ASP A 840 -132.90 -109.06 -6.67
CA ASP A 840 -131.57 -108.76 -6.17
C ASP A 840 -130.65 -109.97 -6.32
N ARG A 841 -131.00 -111.09 -5.69
CA ARG A 841 -130.23 -112.35 -5.73
C ARG A 841 -130.37 -113.06 -7.07
N GLN A 842 -129.33 -113.74 -7.53
CA GLN A 842 -129.37 -114.52 -8.76
C GLN A 842 -130.28 -115.77 -8.65
N LYS A 843 -130.73 -116.30 -9.78
CA LYS A 843 -131.53 -117.53 -9.85
C LYS A 843 -130.63 -118.74 -9.59
N GLU A 844 -131.00 -119.59 -8.64
CA GLU A 844 -130.17 -120.70 -8.11
C GLU A 844 -130.92 -122.05 -8.08
N VAL A 845 -132.25 -122.04 -8.12
CA VAL A 845 -133.08 -123.25 -8.07
C VAL A 845 -134.17 -123.20 -9.12
N VAL A 846 -134.57 -124.37 -9.61
CA VAL A 846 -135.69 -124.56 -10.53
C VAL A 846 -136.69 -125.53 -9.92
N ILE A 847 -137.99 -125.25 -10.10
CA ILE A 847 -139.06 -126.20 -9.75
C ILE A 847 -139.30 -127.09 -10.97
N ALA A 848 -138.80 -128.33 -10.94
CA ALA A 848 -138.78 -129.27 -12.07
C ALA A 848 -140.17 -129.58 -12.68
N LYS A 849 -141.26 -129.36 -11.95
CA LYS A 849 -142.62 -129.54 -12.48
C LYS A 849 -143.08 -128.44 -13.43
N CYS A 850 -142.62 -127.21 -13.25
CA CYS A 850 -143.04 -126.06 -14.06
C CYS A 850 -141.87 -125.25 -14.62
N TYR A 851 -140.64 -125.70 -14.38
CA TYR A 851 -139.38 -125.14 -14.84
C TYR A 851 -139.15 -123.66 -14.54
N HIS A 852 -139.84 -123.09 -13.54
CA HIS A 852 -139.58 -121.71 -13.13
C HIS A 852 -138.37 -121.60 -12.19
N LEU A 853 -137.53 -120.59 -12.43
CA LEU A 853 -136.25 -120.36 -11.76
C LEU A 853 -136.32 -119.23 -10.73
N PHE A 854 -135.78 -119.46 -9.54
CA PHE A 854 -135.75 -118.50 -8.44
C PHE A 854 -134.46 -118.63 -7.63
N CYS A 855 -134.17 -117.70 -6.72
CA CYS A 855 -133.13 -117.95 -5.73
C CYS A 855 -133.63 -118.94 -4.68
N ASN A 856 -132.73 -119.73 -4.10
CA ASN A 856 -133.12 -120.81 -3.19
C ASN A 856 -133.97 -120.27 -2.03
N GLN A 857 -133.56 -119.15 -1.44
CA GLN A 857 -134.25 -118.51 -0.31
C GLN A 857 -135.70 -118.10 -0.60
N CYS A 858 -136.01 -117.68 -1.84
CA CYS A 858 -137.38 -117.30 -2.18
C CYS A 858 -138.33 -118.51 -2.32
N ILE A 859 -137.81 -119.71 -2.60
CA ILE A 859 -138.60 -120.94 -2.71
C ILE A 859 -138.71 -121.71 -1.39
N GLN A 860 -137.80 -121.50 -0.44
CA GLN A 860 -137.89 -122.11 0.90
C GLN A 860 -139.17 -121.72 1.65
N LYS A 861 -139.66 -120.47 1.51
CA LYS A 861 -140.89 -120.01 2.18
C LYS A 861 -142.16 -120.75 1.70
N PRO A 862 -142.46 -120.87 0.39
CA PRO A 862 -143.55 -121.70 -0.11
C PRO A 862 -143.42 -123.19 0.21
N LEU A 863 -142.19 -123.73 0.26
CA LEU A 863 -141.93 -125.15 0.58
C LEU A 863 -142.34 -125.53 2.02
N GLY A 864 -142.27 -124.59 2.96
CA GLY A 864 -142.68 -124.76 4.36
C GLY A 864 -144.19 -124.57 4.61
N SER A 865 -144.93 -124.03 3.63
CA SER A 865 -146.38 -123.81 3.73
C SER A 865 -147.18 -125.10 3.48
N ARG A 866 -148.33 -125.26 4.13
CA ARG A 866 -149.26 -126.40 3.89
C ARG A 866 -149.81 -126.43 2.45
N GLN A 867 -149.76 -125.31 1.71
CA GLN A 867 -150.11 -125.24 0.29
C GLN A 867 -148.87 -124.92 -0.55
N LYS A 868 -148.11 -125.96 -0.91
CA LYS A 868 -146.84 -125.82 -1.66
C LYS A 868 -147.12 -125.55 -3.13
N ARG A 869 -147.27 -124.28 -3.52
CA ARG A 869 -147.57 -123.83 -4.90
C ARG A 869 -146.48 -122.90 -5.43
N CYS A 870 -146.13 -123.05 -6.71
CA CYS A 870 -145.08 -122.26 -7.36
C CYS A 870 -145.47 -120.77 -7.38
N PRO A 871 -144.61 -119.84 -6.91
CA PRO A 871 -144.96 -118.41 -6.86
C PRO A 871 -145.32 -117.79 -8.21
N SER A 872 -144.72 -118.25 -9.31
CA SER A 872 -145.02 -117.69 -10.64
C SER A 872 -146.27 -118.26 -11.33
N CYS A 873 -146.65 -119.51 -11.08
CA CYS A 873 -147.72 -120.17 -11.84
C CYS A 873 -148.76 -120.94 -10.99
N GLY A 874 -148.58 -121.01 -9.67
CA GLY A 874 -149.53 -121.63 -8.76
C GLY A 874 -149.59 -123.17 -8.78
N LEU A 875 -148.83 -123.84 -9.65
CA LEU A 875 -148.76 -125.31 -9.71
C LEU A 875 -148.19 -125.89 -8.42
N SER A 876 -148.78 -126.96 -7.90
CA SER A 876 -148.34 -127.59 -6.66
C SER A 876 -147.05 -128.40 -6.86
N PHE A 877 -146.08 -128.24 -5.94
CA PHE A 877 -144.78 -128.91 -6.01
C PHE A 877 -144.33 -129.42 -4.63
N GLY A 878 -143.62 -130.54 -4.62
CA GLY A 878 -143.02 -131.13 -3.42
C GLY A 878 -141.55 -130.74 -3.26
N VAL A 879 -140.95 -131.10 -2.12
CA VAL A 879 -139.54 -130.81 -1.83
C VAL A 879 -138.61 -131.46 -2.85
N ASN A 880 -138.94 -132.66 -3.33
CA ASN A 880 -138.17 -133.39 -4.34
C ASN A 880 -138.22 -132.75 -5.74
N ASP A 881 -139.20 -131.88 -5.98
CA ASP A 881 -139.40 -131.19 -7.25
C ASP A 881 -138.53 -129.91 -7.36
N VAL A 882 -137.84 -129.48 -6.31
CA VAL A 882 -136.90 -128.34 -6.38
C VAL A 882 -135.49 -128.84 -6.58
N LYS A 883 -134.86 -128.43 -7.69
CA LYS A 883 -133.50 -128.82 -8.06
C LYS A 883 -132.62 -127.57 -8.15
N PRO A 884 -131.37 -127.61 -7.63
CA PRO A 884 -130.43 -126.52 -7.83
C PRO A 884 -129.99 -126.43 -9.29
N ILE A 885 -129.67 -125.22 -9.74
CA ILE A 885 -129.13 -124.90 -11.05
C ILE A 885 -127.91 -123.98 -10.87
N TYR A 886 -126.94 -124.09 -11.77
CA TYR A 886 -125.75 -123.25 -11.81
C TYR A 886 -125.76 -122.50 -13.14
N ILE A 887 -125.69 -121.15 -13.10
CA ILE A 887 -125.78 -120.24 -14.26
C ILE A 887 -124.49 -119.43 -14.39
#